data_AF-A0A7R8WYD3-F1
#
_entry.id   AF-A0A7R8WYD3-F1
#
_cell.length_a   1.000
_cell.length_b   1.000
_cell.length_c   1.000
_cell.angle_alpha   90.00
_cell.angle_beta   90.00
_cell.angle_gamma   90.00
#
_symmetry.space_group_name_H-M   'P 1'
#
loop_
_entity.id
_entity.type
_entity.pdbx_description
1 polymer ?
#
loop_
_entity_poly.entity_id
_entity_poly.type
_entity_poly.pdbx_seq_one_letter_code
_entity_poly.pdbx_strand_id
1 'polypeptide(L)'
;MRVFETFCDCEEGVKRMGLEGNGSFVLLVGSCVISYRPDVVVQDGNSRRVIREVALKDRSNCTDGTSWPPNRVNTTQRLADLRSKISGRYDAFFIPTADPHLAEYGPECHDRRSWISGFDGSAGTAIVTTKKAALWTDGRYFLQADQQLDCNWLLMKSGMEGVPTKEEWLKSELVAGDKLAADPKLMAADEWMTLSKTLSEEDILLESEEKNPIDEIWSDRPKCSSDPIYAHKIEFAGKSWQEKVADLRKTLEEKKVDAIVVTAMDEVAWLYNLRGYDIKNNPVFAGFAIVDKQTAYLFVSEDRWTEEIYLHFNLLPGTSQCSRSSDCVYLQKYEEFLGTLERLQGGWEKVFIPSKYSYSGGASYAVHQLIEEGKIVQEPSPVLFTKARKNPTEVQGMINSHRRDSVALIGFLAMLEKEVKQGKPWDEMKAARELEKYRRAETNNMGLSFGSISAFGPNGAVIHYSPANETNRAIDDSSLYLLDSGGQYLDGTTDVTRTMHYGSPTPFQKEAYTRVLMGAIDLARTVFPKGTTDVAVDLAARGPLFSAGLNYRHGTGHGIGMFLHVHEEPGYYEDGQFGIRLETIVRVVKKNLTHDFDGPYYGFEPITLVPFEPNLIDVNIMSEEQLNWLDEYHARVRREIGGELLKRRNGHAYSWLMIKTQPLSKNQNVFGRGATNIPSILLLLFLSSIEIHRWL
;
A
#
# COMPACT_ATOMS: atom_id res chain seq x y z
N MET A 1 -0.51 9.07 -12.87
CA MET A 1 -1.21 8.89 -14.17
C MET A 1 -0.59 9.82 -15.21
N ARG A 2 -0.29 9.32 -16.41
CA ARG A 2 -0.48 10.10 -17.64
C ARG A 2 -1.76 9.55 -18.26
N VAL A 3 -2.71 10.42 -18.61
CA VAL A 3 -4.02 9.99 -19.11
C VAL A 3 -3.86 9.58 -20.58
N PHE A 4 -4.38 8.42 -20.95
CA PHE A 4 -4.68 8.14 -22.36
C PHE A 4 -5.98 8.87 -22.69
N GLU A 5 -5.87 10.08 -23.25
CA GLU A 5 -7.05 10.83 -23.69
C GLU A 5 -7.63 10.19 -24.96
N THR A 6 -8.76 9.50 -24.79
CA THR A 6 -9.50 8.89 -25.88
C THR A 6 -10.36 9.95 -26.57
N PHE A 7 -9.79 10.64 -27.55
CA PHE A 7 -10.52 11.61 -28.38
C PHE A 7 -11.67 10.94 -29.13
N CYS A 8 -12.89 11.35 -28.84
CA CYS A 8 -14.14 10.83 -29.40
C CYS A 8 -15.08 11.95 -29.89
N ASP A 9 -14.53 12.95 -30.59
CA ASP A 9 -15.33 13.93 -31.33
C ASP A 9 -15.77 13.34 -32.68
N CYS A 10 -17.06 13.01 -32.78
CA CYS A 10 -17.69 12.46 -33.97
C CYS A 10 -18.53 13.51 -34.70
N GLU A 11 -17.89 14.40 -35.47
CA GLU A 11 -18.55 15.17 -36.53
C GLU A 11 -18.14 14.68 -37.94
N GLU A 12 -18.98 14.96 -38.93
CA GLU A 12 -18.99 14.25 -40.22
C GLU A 12 -17.85 14.68 -41.18
N GLY A 13 -17.08 13.73 -41.73
CA GLY A 13 -15.95 14.10 -42.60
C GLY A 13 -15.20 12.98 -43.34
N VAL A 14 -15.89 12.07 -44.04
CA VAL A 14 -15.21 11.00 -44.79
C VAL A 14 -14.35 11.55 -45.94
N LYS A 15 -13.02 11.52 -45.77
CA LYS A 15 -12.03 11.65 -46.87
C LYS A 15 -11.11 10.44 -46.89
N ARG A 16 -11.00 9.80 -48.06
CA ARG A 16 -10.00 8.74 -48.30
C ARG A 16 -8.59 9.33 -48.29
N MET A 17 -7.68 8.72 -47.54
CA MET A 17 -6.24 8.81 -47.80
C MET A 17 -5.75 7.46 -48.32
N GLY A 18 -4.75 7.51 -49.21
CA GLY A 18 -4.13 6.31 -49.78
C GLY A 18 -3.07 5.73 -48.85
N LEU A 19 -2.82 4.42 -48.98
CA LEU A 19 -1.73 3.74 -48.29
C LEU A 19 -0.46 3.82 -49.14
N GLU A 20 0.57 4.50 -48.65
CA GLU A 20 1.96 4.26 -49.04
C GLU A 20 2.75 3.73 -47.83
N GLY A 21 3.80 2.96 -48.12
CA GLY A 21 4.28 1.93 -47.19
C GLY A 21 5.19 2.42 -46.07
N ASN A 22 4.83 2.06 -44.84
CA ASN A 22 5.73 1.39 -43.90
C ASN A 22 4.92 0.57 -42.89
N GLY A 23 5.51 -0.52 -42.37
CA GLY A 23 4.78 -1.56 -41.62
C GLY A 23 4.15 -1.08 -40.31
N SER A 24 2.88 -0.70 -40.34
CA SER A 24 2.08 -0.30 -39.18
C SER A 24 0.74 -1.04 -39.19
N PHE A 25 0.45 -1.81 -38.14
CA PHE A 25 -0.86 -2.43 -37.97
C PHE A 25 -1.87 -1.39 -37.48
N VAL A 26 -2.73 -0.92 -38.38
CA VAL A 26 -3.87 -0.05 -38.02
C VAL A 26 -5.02 -0.94 -37.56
N LEU A 27 -5.30 -0.96 -36.26
CA LEU A 27 -6.46 -1.65 -35.71
C LEU A 27 -7.71 -0.77 -35.87
N LEU A 28 -8.46 -0.96 -36.97
CA LEU A 28 -9.72 -0.25 -37.21
C LEU A 28 -10.83 -0.80 -36.31
N VAL A 29 -11.15 -0.05 -35.24
CA VAL A 29 -12.29 -0.32 -34.34
C VAL A 29 -13.24 0.87 -34.42
N GLY A 30 -14.09 0.88 -35.45
CA GLY A 30 -14.90 2.04 -35.80
C GLY A 30 -14.09 3.18 -36.43
N SER A 31 -14.59 4.40 -36.33
CA SER A 31 -14.04 5.59 -37.01
C SER A 31 -12.77 6.18 -36.37
N CYS A 32 -12.33 5.68 -35.21
CA CYS A 32 -11.19 6.23 -34.49
C CYS A 32 -9.87 5.55 -34.88
N VAL A 33 -8.80 6.34 -35.01
CA VAL A 33 -7.44 5.86 -35.29
C VAL A 33 -6.59 5.97 -34.03
N ILE A 34 -6.35 4.84 -33.37
CA ILE A 34 -5.39 4.77 -32.25
C ILE A 34 -3.98 4.61 -32.83
N SER A 35 -3.12 5.60 -32.63
CA SER A 35 -1.72 5.57 -33.09
C SER A 35 -0.76 5.50 -31.90
N TYR A 36 -0.09 4.36 -31.74
CA TYR A 36 0.97 4.20 -30.74
C TYR A 36 2.31 4.70 -31.31
N ARG A 37 2.94 5.66 -30.64
CA ARG A 37 4.33 6.09 -30.86
C ARG A 37 5.05 6.17 -29.51
N PRO A 38 6.22 5.52 -29.31
CA PRO A 38 6.89 5.55 -28.02
C PRO A 38 7.38 6.94 -27.58
N ASP A 39 7.83 7.77 -28.53
CA ASP A 39 8.71 8.92 -28.25
C ASP A 39 8.07 10.30 -28.47
N VAL A 40 6.74 10.41 -28.54
CA VAL A 40 6.05 11.70 -28.80
C VAL A 40 5.03 12.01 -27.70
N VAL A 41 5.40 12.92 -26.79
CA VAL A 41 4.42 13.63 -25.97
C VAL A 41 3.78 14.71 -26.85
N VAL A 42 2.57 14.45 -27.35
CA VAL A 42 1.72 15.51 -27.91
C VAL A 42 1.16 16.31 -26.74
N GLN A 43 1.70 17.50 -26.49
CA GLN A 43 0.99 18.51 -25.71
C GLN A 43 -0.03 19.16 -26.64
N ASP A 44 -1.32 18.95 -26.40
CA ASP A 44 -2.33 19.87 -26.95
C ASP A 44 -2.25 21.18 -26.15
N GLY A 45 -1.76 22.24 -26.81
CA GLY A 45 -1.54 23.54 -26.21
C GLY A 45 -2.78 24.40 -26.02
N ASN A 46 -4.00 23.89 -26.29
CA ASN A 46 -5.22 24.71 -26.28
C ASN A 46 -6.42 24.17 -25.48
N SER A 47 -6.36 22.95 -24.93
CA SER A 47 -7.41 22.45 -24.03
C SER A 47 -7.35 23.14 -22.67
N ARG A 48 -8.07 24.28 -22.52
CA ARG A 48 -8.24 24.95 -21.23
C ARG A 48 -9.20 24.14 -20.35
N ARG A 49 -8.61 23.26 -19.52
CA ARG A 49 -9.28 22.53 -18.43
C ARG A 49 -10.24 23.46 -17.66
N VAL A 50 -11.53 23.13 -17.67
CA VAL A 50 -12.57 23.93 -17.00
C VAL A 50 -12.54 23.66 -15.50
N ILE A 51 -11.86 24.52 -14.75
CA ILE A 51 -11.85 24.49 -13.29
C ILE A 51 -13.23 24.91 -12.77
N ARG A 52 -13.79 24.16 -11.82
CA ARG A 52 -15.07 24.46 -11.16
C ARG A 52 -14.85 24.92 -9.73
N GLU A 53 -15.68 25.86 -9.28
CA GLU A 53 -15.74 26.22 -7.86
C GLU A 53 -16.21 25.01 -7.04
N VAL A 54 -15.37 24.56 -6.11
CA VAL A 54 -15.73 23.49 -5.15
C VAL A 54 -16.30 24.14 -3.90
N ALA A 55 -17.52 23.75 -3.52
CA ALA A 55 -18.27 24.40 -2.46
C ALA A 55 -18.81 23.41 -1.42
N LEU A 56 -19.17 23.91 -0.23
CA LEU A 56 -19.72 23.07 0.86
C LEU A 56 -21.01 22.33 0.49
N LYS A 57 -21.77 22.82 -0.50
CA LYS A 57 -22.95 22.15 -1.08
C LYS A 57 -22.62 20.86 -1.84
N ASP A 58 -21.36 20.66 -2.24
CA ASP A 58 -20.88 19.47 -2.97
C ASP A 58 -20.56 18.30 -2.01
N ARG A 59 -20.78 18.51 -0.70
CA ARG A 59 -20.48 17.60 0.41
C ARG A 59 -21.75 17.10 1.08
N SER A 60 -21.75 15.85 1.53
CA SER A 60 -22.86 15.28 2.27
C SER A 60 -22.97 15.87 3.68
N ASN A 61 -24.21 16.10 4.12
CA ASN A 61 -24.54 16.59 5.45
C ASN A 61 -23.89 17.95 5.80
N CYS A 62 -23.81 18.86 4.83
CA CYS A 62 -23.40 20.26 5.03
C CYS A 62 -24.46 21.26 4.51
N THR A 63 -25.73 20.88 4.64
CA THR A 63 -26.91 21.71 4.33
C THR A 63 -27.85 21.77 5.54
N ASP A 64 -28.71 22.78 5.60
CA ASP A 64 -29.59 22.99 6.75
C ASP A 64 -30.51 21.78 7.00
N GLY A 65 -30.55 21.31 8.24
CA GLY A 65 -31.42 20.22 8.70
C GLY A 65 -30.83 18.81 8.59
N THR A 66 -29.62 18.61 8.05
CA THR A 66 -29.00 17.28 8.00
C THR A 66 -28.39 16.84 9.33
N SER A 67 -28.61 15.58 9.74
CA SER A 67 -27.92 14.95 10.87
C SER A 67 -26.43 14.77 10.59
N TRP A 68 -25.57 15.08 11.55
CA TRP A 68 -24.12 14.92 11.41
C TRP A 68 -23.72 13.42 11.49
N PRO A 69 -22.75 12.96 10.68
CA PRO A 69 -22.12 11.66 10.87
C PRO A 69 -21.50 11.53 12.28
N PRO A 70 -21.63 10.37 12.96
CA PRO A 70 -21.17 10.21 14.35
C PRO A 70 -19.63 10.29 14.51
N ASN A 71 -18.89 10.06 13.42
CA ASN A 71 -17.43 10.14 13.34
C ASN A 71 -16.90 11.52 12.90
N ARG A 72 -17.76 12.55 12.80
CA ARG A 72 -17.38 13.89 12.33
C ARG A 72 -16.84 14.76 13.47
N VAL A 73 -15.61 15.26 13.33
CA VAL A 73 -14.94 16.08 14.36
C VAL A 73 -15.20 17.56 14.12
N ASN A 74 -15.64 18.31 15.15
CA ASN A 74 -15.76 19.76 15.05
C ASN A 74 -14.38 20.44 15.25
N THR A 75 -13.90 21.08 14.18
CA THR A 75 -12.59 21.72 14.04
C THR A 75 -12.64 23.24 14.14
N THR A 76 -13.82 23.83 14.29
CA THR A 76 -14.05 25.29 14.25
C THR A 76 -13.08 26.08 15.13
N GLN A 77 -12.85 25.62 16.38
CA GLN A 77 -11.89 26.24 17.29
C GLN A 77 -10.43 26.02 16.85
N ARG A 78 -10.05 24.80 16.45
CA ARG A 78 -8.69 24.47 15.98
C ARG A 78 -8.30 25.34 14.77
N LEU A 79 -9.24 25.59 13.86
CA LEU A 79 -9.05 26.49 12.72
C LEU A 79 -8.95 27.97 13.13
N ALA A 80 -9.72 28.42 14.12
CA ALA A 80 -9.61 29.78 14.65
C ALA A 80 -8.25 30.01 15.33
N ASP A 81 -7.79 29.05 16.13
CA ASP A 81 -6.51 29.11 16.83
C ASP A 81 -5.33 29.07 15.84
N LEU A 82 -5.37 28.20 14.83
CA LEU A 82 -4.35 28.17 13.77
C LEU A 82 -4.30 29.48 12.98
N ARG A 83 -5.45 30.06 12.61
CA ARG A 83 -5.52 31.38 11.95
C ARG A 83 -4.93 32.47 12.84
N SER A 84 -5.16 32.42 14.15
CA SER A 84 -4.55 33.33 15.13
C SER A 84 -3.02 33.22 15.18
N LYS A 85 -2.45 32.00 15.02
CA LYS A 85 -0.99 31.76 15.01
C LYS A 85 -0.27 32.22 13.74
N ILE A 86 -0.95 32.24 12.59
CA ILE A 86 -0.36 32.64 11.30
C ILE A 86 -0.65 34.10 10.92
N SER A 87 -1.78 34.67 11.34
CA SER A 87 -2.22 36.02 11.00
C SER A 87 -1.15 37.08 11.29
N GLY A 88 -0.92 37.99 10.34
CA GLY A 88 0.12 39.02 10.43
C GLY A 88 1.55 38.52 10.18
N ARG A 89 1.73 37.22 9.90
CA ARG A 89 3.00 36.64 9.41
C ARG A 89 2.82 35.97 8.05
N TYR A 90 1.74 35.19 7.90
CA TYR A 90 1.41 34.41 6.70
C TYR A 90 -0.10 34.42 6.44
N ASP A 91 -0.47 34.29 5.17
CA ASP A 91 -1.85 34.38 4.67
C ASP A 91 -2.48 32.99 4.47
N ALA A 92 -1.62 31.98 4.27
CA ALA A 92 -1.96 30.57 4.22
C ALA A 92 -0.90 29.68 4.88
N PHE A 93 -1.32 28.49 5.32
CA PHE A 93 -0.45 27.46 5.88
C PHE A 93 -0.72 26.09 5.22
N PHE A 94 0.35 25.40 4.81
CA PHE A 94 0.32 24.11 4.10
C PHE A 94 0.62 22.95 5.06
N ILE A 95 -0.26 21.94 5.07
CA ILE A 95 -0.30 20.91 6.10
C ILE A 95 -0.43 19.51 5.44
N PRO A 96 0.69 18.84 5.13
CA PRO A 96 0.68 17.48 4.56
C PRO A 96 0.37 16.42 5.63
N THR A 97 0.12 15.16 5.23
CA THR A 97 0.20 14.03 6.19
C THR A 97 1.60 13.86 6.77
N ALA A 98 2.63 14.12 5.96
CA ALA A 98 3.98 13.62 6.18
C ALA A 98 4.62 14.02 7.51
N ASP A 99 5.44 13.10 8.02
CA ASP A 99 6.35 13.26 9.14
C ASP A 99 7.75 13.71 8.64
N PRO A 100 8.76 13.90 9.52
CA PRO A 100 10.12 14.27 9.11
C PRO A 100 10.85 13.25 8.20
N HIS A 101 10.30 12.04 8.05
CA HIS A 101 10.81 10.98 7.19
C HIS A 101 10.04 10.84 5.87
N LEU A 102 8.99 11.65 5.69
CA LEU A 102 8.05 11.61 4.57
C LEU A 102 7.39 10.24 4.38
N ALA A 103 7.07 9.55 5.48
CA ALA A 103 6.39 8.26 5.47
C ALA A 103 4.91 8.36 5.03
N GLU A 104 4.39 7.33 4.35
CA GLU A 104 2.97 7.23 4.00
C GLU A 104 2.08 7.04 5.25
N TYR A 105 2.58 6.30 6.23
CA TYR A 105 1.97 6.10 7.54
C TYR A 105 2.94 6.62 8.60
N GLY A 106 2.69 7.81 9.15
CA GLY A 106 3.50 8.39 10.21
C GLY A 106 3.15 7.86 11.62
N PRO A 107 3.92 8.23 12.65
CA PRO A 107 3.55 8.02 14.04
C PRO A 107 2.46 9.02 14.48
N GLU A 108 1.59 8.61 15.42
CA GLU A 108 0.45 9.42 15.90
C GLU A 108 0.84 10.82 16.42
N CYS A 109 2.10 11.02 16.84
CA CYS A 109 2.64 12.33 17.25
C CYS A 109 2.86 13.32 16.08
N HIS A 110 2.80 12.88 14.83
CA HIS A 110 2.98 13.71 13.63
C HIS A 110 1.70 13.92 12.81
N ASP A 111 0.56 13.35 13.24
CA ASP A 111 -0.76 13.40 12.59
C ASP A 111 -1.46 14.78 12.59
N ARG A 112 -0.70 15.86 12.40
CA ARG A 112 -1.14 17.26 12.43
C ARG A 112 -2.31 17.53 11.47
N ARG A 113 -2.26 16.96 10.26
CA ARG A 113 -3.31 17.04 9.25
C ARG A 113 -4.59 16.32 9.69
N SER A 114 -4.48 15.20 10.41
CA SER A 114 -5.63 14.52 11.00
C SER A 114 -6.22 15.34 12.16
N TRP A 115 -5.39 15.80 13.10
CA TRP A 115 -5.87 16.59 14.24
C TRP A 115 -6.52 17.93 13.82
N ILE A 116 -5.93 18.68 12.86
CA ILE A 116 -6.51 19.97 12.44
C ILE A 116 -7.85 19.82 11.70
N SER A 117 -8.06 18.71 10.98
CA SER A 117 -9.19 18.54 10.04
C SER A 117 -10.26 17.51 10.46
N GLY A 118 -9.90 16.55 11.31
CA GLY A 118 -10.74 15.40 11.66
C GLY A 118 -10.66 14.22 10.68
N PHE A 119 -10.03 14.37 9.51
CA PHE A 119 -9.87 13.30 8.51
C PHE A 119 -8.56 12.53 8.73
N ASP A 120 -8.65 11.21 8.91
CA ASP A 120 -7.54 10.34 9.37
C ASP A 120 -6.96 9.37 8.32
N GLY A 121 -7.48 9.32 7.08
CA GLY A 121 -6.93 8.48 6.01
C GLY A 121 -5.46 8.79 5.69
N SER A 122 -4.65 7.85 5.17
CA SER A 122 -3.19 8.04 5.03
C SER A 122 -2.82 9.19 4.07
N ALA A 123 -3.52 9.33 2.95
CA ALA A 123 -3.21 10.36 1.96
C ALA A 123 -4.02 11.64 2.15
N GLY A 124 -3.35 12.77 2.35
CA GLY A 124 -4.00 14.08 2.25
C GLY A 124 -3.07 15.29 2.34
N THR A 125 -3.61 16.44 1.96
CA THR A 125 -3.00 17.75 2.20
C THR A 125 -4.09 18.74 2.59
N ALA A 126 -4.01 19.29 3.79
CA ALA A 126 -4.81 20.43 4.21
C ALA A 126 -4.08 21.74 3.86
N ILE A 127 -4.83 22.74 3.41
CA ILE A 127 -4.34 24.12 3.27
C ILE A 127 -5.37 25.02 3.97
N VAL A 128 -4.90 25.83 4.90
CA VAL A 128 -5.74 26.75 5.69
C VAL A 128 -5.30 28.18 5.37
N THR A 129 -6.21 28.99 4.85
CA THR A 129 -6.00 30.43 4.68
C THR A 129 -6.61 31.18 5.86
N THR A 130 -6.34 32.48 5.95
CA THR A 130 -7.02 33.41 6.89
C THR A 130 -8.56 33.34 6.82
N LYS A 131 -9.15 32.83 5.72
CA LYS A 131 -10.60 32.82 5.46
C LYS A 131 -11.20 31.42 5.24
N LYS A 132 -10.49 30.51 4.55
CA LYS A 132 -10.99 29.19 4.10
C LYS A 132 -10.13 28.05 4.63
N ALA A 133 -10.62 26.82 4.49
CA ALA A 133 -9.86 25.60 4.74
C ALA A 133 -10.25 24.58 3.66
N ALA A 134 -9.26 23.94 3.04
CA ALA A 134 -9.46 22.97 1.97
C ALA A 134 -8.57 21.75 2.19
N LEU A 135 -9.08 20.55 1.88
CA LEU A 135 -8.32 19.31 1.98
C LEU A 135 -8.38 18.54 0.66
N TRP A 136 -7.20 18.26 0.10
CA TRP A 136 -7.01 17.34 -1.02
C TRP A 136 -6.79 15.93 -0.50
N THR A 137 -7.49 14.97 -1.08
CA THR A 137 -7.21 13.53 -0.93
C THR A 137 -7.56 12.79 -2.23
N ASP A 138 -7.20 11.51 -2.34
CA ASP A 138 -7.38 10.67 -3.52
C ASP A 138 -8.63 9.77 -3.44
N GLY A 139 -8.86 9.00 -4.51
CA GLY A 139 -10.06 8.19 -4.72
C GLY A 139 -10.31 7.11 -3.65
N ARG A 140 -9.29 6.70 -2.88
CA ARG A 140 -9.43 5.78 -1.73
C ARG A 140 -10.26 6.39 -0.59
N TYR A 141 -10.28 7.73 -0.50
CA TYR A 141 -10.71 8.46 0.69
C TYR A 141 -11.90 9.40 0.48
N PHE A 142 -12.47 9.49 -0.73
CA PHE A 142 -13.57 10.43 -1.04
C PHE A 142 -14.82 10.27 -0.14
N LEU A 143 -15.13 9.05 0.32
CA LEU A 143 -16.26 8.78 1.23
C LEU A 143 -15.89 9.10 2.69
N GLN A 144 -14.72 8.61 3.13
CA GLN A 144 -14.21 8.78 4.49
C GLN A 144 -14.01 10.26 4.85
N ALA A 145 -13.36 11.03 3.98
CA ALA A 145 -13.16 12.47 4.16
C ALA A 145 -14.48 13.24 4.19
N ASP A 146 -15.48 12.85 3.39
CA ASP A 146 -16.77 13.56 3.38
C ASP A 146 -17.59 13.30 4.65
N GLN A 147 -17.45 12.13 5.27
CA GLN A 147 -18.02 11.82 6.58
C GLN A 147 -17.30 12.58 7.70
N GLN A 148 -15.97 12.45 7.79
CA GLN A 148 -15.15 12.90 8.92
C GLN A 148 -14.93 14.41 9.00
N LEU A 149 -14.71 15.10 7.88
CA LEU A 149 -14.50 16.55 7.85
C LEU A 149 -15.79 17.28 8.24
N ASP A 150 -15.71 18.29 9.11
CA ASP A 150 -16.84 19.20 9.32
C ASP A 150 -17.05 20.19 8.15
N CYS A 151 -18.09 21.02 8.26
CA CYS A 151 -18.48 21.97 7.22
C CYS A 151 -17.66 23.28 7.19
N ASN A 152 -16.52 23.36 7.90
CA ASN A 152 -15.50 24.38 7.66
C ASN A 152 -14.59 24.03 6.47
N TRP A 153 -14.58 22.75 6.04
CA TRP A 153 -13.63 22.22 5.06
C TRP A 153 -14.23 21.98 3.67
N LEU A 154 -13.58 22.54 2.65
CA LEU A 154 -13.78 22.16 1.25
C LEU A 154 -13.08 20.83 0.97
N LEU A 155 -13.79 19.85 0.41
CA LEU A 155 -13.25 18.54 0.06
C LEU A 155 -12.84 18.49 -1.42
N MET A 156 -11.54 18.61 -1.66
CA MET A 156 -10.94 18.62 -2.99
C MET A 156 -10.65 17.17 -3.42
N LYS A 157 -11.62 16.56 -4.12
CA LYS A 157 -11.56 15.18 -4.62
C LYS A 157 -10.56 15.08 -5.80
N SER A 158 -9.29 14.81 -5.50
CA SER A 158 -8.18 14.91 -6.44
C SER A 158 -8.35 13.98 -7.65
N GLY A 159 -8.05 14.49 -8.85
CA GLY A 159 -8.19 13.74 -10.11
C GLY A 159 -9.63 13.66 -10.65
N MET A 160 -10.64 14.16 -9.92
CA MET A 160 -11.98 14.37 -10.48
C MET A 160 -12.00 15.58 -11.42
N GLU A 161 -12.93 15.55 -12.38
CA GLU A 161 -13.10 16.63 -13.36
C GLU A 161 -13.41 17.98 -12.70
N GLY A 162 -12.76 19.03 -13.22
CA GLY A 162 -12.85 20.42 -12.76
C GLY A 162 -12.33 20.73 -11.36
N VAL A 163 -12.00 19.74 -10.52
CA VAL A 163 -11.50 20.01 -9.15
C VAL A 163 -10.11 20.65 -9.23
N PRO A 164 -9.87 21.83 -8.62
CA PRO A 164 -8.58 22.50 -8.74
C PRO A 164 -7.45 21.69 -8.09
N THR A 165 -6.24 21.82 -8.63
CA THR A 165 -5.00 21.41 -7.96
C THR A 165 -4.71 22.35 -6.77
N LYS A 166 -3.67 22.05 -5.98
CA LYS A 166 -3.28 22.90 -4.85
C LYS A 166 -2.84 24.28 -5.36
N GLU A 167 -2.07 24.26 -6.44
CA GLU A 167 -1.48 25.41 -7.13
C GLU A 167 -2.57 26.27 -7.78
N GLU A 168 -3.49 25.65 -8.53
CA GLU A 168 -4.65 26.33 -9.13
C GLU A 168 -5.52 27.01 -8.06
N TRP A 169 -5.75 26.36 -6.91
CA TRP A 169 -6.52 26.95 -5.82
C TRP A 169 -5.77 28.07 -5.09
N LEU A 170 -4.49 27.88 -4.76
CA LEU A 170 -3.66 28.90 -4.11
C LEU A 170 -3.61 30.19 -4.94
N LYS A 171 -3.38 30.08 -6.26
CA LYS A 171 -3.44 31.22 -7.20
C LYS A 171 -4.82 31.89 -7.32
N SER A 172 -5.89 31.28 -6.78
CA SER A 172 -7.25 31.83 -6.77
C SER A 172 -7.68 32.43 -5.42
N GLU A 173 -6.95 32.15 -4.34
CA GLU A 173 -7.27 32.58 -2.97
C GLU A 173 -6.27 33.59 -2.40
N LEU A 174 -5.06 33.64 -2.96
CA LEU A 174 -3.96 34.53 -2.59
C LEU A 174 -3.68 35.55 -3.71
N VAL A 175 -3.02 36.65 -3.37
CA VAL A 175 -2.61 37.71 -4.32
C VAL A 175 -1.10 37.98 -4.27
N ALA A 176 -0.59 38.76 -5.23
CA ALA A 176 0.80 39.21 -5.26
C ALA A 176 1.25 39.83 -3.93
N GLY A 177 2.34 39.30 -3.36
CA GLY A 177 2.88 39.66 -2.05
C GLY A 177 2.39 38.80 -0.87
N ASP A 178 1.33 37.99 -1.03
CA ASP A 178 0.85 37.09 0.02
C ASP A 178 1.85 35.94 0.27
N LYS A 179 1.83 35.42 1.51
CA LYS A 179 2.74 34.36 1.96
C LYS A 179 2.00 33.07 2.29
N LEU A 180 2.39 31.98 1.60
CA LEU A 180 2.14 30.61 2.03
C LEU A 180 3.32 30.16 2.90
N ALA A 181 3.07 29.65 4.10
CA ALA A 181 4.09 29.01 4.92
C ALA A 181 3.91 27.50 5.00
N ALA A 182 5.04 26.79 5.13
CA ALA A 182 5.09 25.34 5.30
C ALA A 182 6.25 24.94 6.22
N ASP A 183 6.12 23.80 6.90
CA ASP A 183 7.19 23.20 7.68
C ASP A 183 8.15 22.45 6.74
N PRO A 184 9.40 22.93 6.55
CA PRO A 184 10.32 22.40 5.54
C PRO A 184 10.75 20.96 5.82
N LYS A 185 10.51 20.44 7.04
CA LYS A 185 10.83 19.06 7.43
C LYS A 185 9.78 18.07 6.95
N LEU A 186 8.54 18.52 6.69
CA LEU A 186 7.38 17.67 6.37
C LEU A 186 7.00 17.70 4.88
N MET A 187 7.75 18.41 4.05
CA MET A 187 7.46 18.57 2.62
C MET A 187 8.63 18.08 1.78
N ALA A 188 8.35 17.27 0.76
CA ALA A 188 9.37 16.76 -0.15
C ALA A 188 10.05 17.90 -0.93
N ALA A 189 11.35 17.80 -1.16
CA ALA A 189 12.11 18.87 -1.80
C ALA A 189 11.68 19.16 -3.25
N ASP A 190 11.27 18.13 -3.99
CA ASP A 190 10.72 18.25 -5.35
C ASP A 190 9.34 18.95 -5.35
N GLU A 191 8.48 18.60 -4.40
CA GLU A 191 7.18 19.25 -4.19
C GLU A 191 7.35 20.72 -3.77
N TRP A 192 8.29 21.03 -2.87
CA TRP A 192 8.59 22.41 -2.44
C TRP A 192 9.10 23.26 -3.59
N MET A 193 10.12 22.79 -4.33
CA MET A 193 10.71 23.55 -5.43
C MET A 193 9.74 23.75 -6.59
N THR A 194 8.85 22.78 -6.84
CA THR A 194 7.77 22.90 -7.83
C THR A 194 6.74 23.94 -7.37
N LEU A 195 6.24 23.84 -6.14
CA LEU A 195 5.22 24.76 -5.61
C LEU A 195 5.76 26.20 -5.51
N SER A 196 6.97 26.39 -4.97
CA SER A 196 7.63 27.69 -4.88
C SER A 196 7.75 28.37 -6.24
N LYS A 197 8.21 27.62 -7.26
CA LYS A 197 8.30 28.12 -8.63
C LYS A 197 6.93 28.50 -9.20
N THR A 198 5.92 27.65 -9.05
CA THR A 198 4.58 27.91 -9.61
C THR A 198 3.88 29.07 -8.90
N LEU A 199 4.11 29.30 -7.61
CA LEU A 199 3.56 30.45 -6.88
C LEU A 199 4.25 31.78 -7.23
N SER A 200 5.56 31.77 -7.46
CA SER A 200 6.31 32.99 -7.81
C SER A 200 5.94 33.58 -9.18
N GLU A 201 5.24 32.83 -10.03
CA GLU A 201 4.63 33.32 -11.28
C GLU A 201 3.55 34.39 -11.04
N GLU A 202 2.90 34.39 -9.88
CA GLU A 202 1.91 35.41 -9.46
C GLU A 202 2.43 36.31 -8.31
N ASP A 203 3.75 36.32 -8.07
CA ASP A 203 4.40 37.01 -6.94
C ASP A 203 3.92 36.53 -5.54
N ILE A 204 3.47 35.27 -5.43
CA ILE A 204 3.12 34.62 -4.16
C ILE A 204 4.37 33.92 -3.58
N LEU A 205 4.64 34.12 -2.29
CA LEU A 205 5.85 33.61 -1.63
C LEU A 205 5.60 32.30 -0.87
N LEU A 206 6.51 31.32 -0.99
CA LEU A 206 6.54 30.11 -0.15
C LEU A 206 7.68 30.23 0.88
N GLU A 207 7.34 30.30 2.17
CA GLU A 207 8.28 30.53 3.27
C GLU A 207 8.37 29.35 4.26
N SER A 208 9.59 29.10 4.76
CA SER A 208 9.87 28.08 5.78
C SER A 208 9.46 28.53 7.18
N GLU A 209 8.57 27.77 7.83
CA GLU A 209 8.23 27.90 9.25
C GLU A 209 8.63 26.61 9.98
N GLU A 210 9.81 26.62 10.61
CA GLU A 210 10.33 25.47 11.36
C GLU A 210 9.59 25.20 12.69
N LYS A 211 8.83 26.18 13.20
CA LYS A 211 8.02 26.03 14.41
C LYS A 211 6.57 25.85 14.01
N ASN A 212 6.21 24.61 13.71
CA ASN A 212 4.90 24.25 13.21
C ASN A 212 3.77 24.78 14.13
N PRO A 213 2.94 25.74 13.71
CA PRO A 213 1.98 26.43 14.57
C PRO A 213 0.87 25.51 15.11
N ILE A 214 0.68 24.33 14.50
CA ILE A 214 -0.22 23.29 15.01
C ILE A 214 0.32 22.73 16.34
N ASP A 215 1.63 22.59 16.48
CA ASP A 215 2.26 22.06 17.71
C ASP A 215 2.09 22.99 18.91
N GLU A 216 1.83 24.29 18.67
CA GLU A 216 1.54 25.27 19.72
C GLU A 216 0.07 25.30 20.18
N ILE A 217 -0.84 24.65 19.44
CA ILE A 217 -2.29 24.61 19.74
C ILE A 217 -2.79 23.18 20.03
N TRP A 218 -2.01 22.16 19.65
CA TRP A 218 -2.28 20.75 19.93
C TRP A 218 -1.90 20.39 21.38
N SER A 219 -2.70 20.86 22.34
CA SER A 219 -2.46 20.66 23.78
C SER A 219 -2.49 19.19 24.24
N ASP A 220 -3.19 18.33 23.50
CA ASP A 220 -3.34 16.89 23.75
C ASP A 220 -2.47 16.02 22.82
N ARG A 221 -1.37 16.57 22.30
CA ARG A 221 -0.48 15.88 21.35
C ARG A 221 0.10 14.57 21.90
N PRO A 222 -0.07 13.43 21.21
CA PRO A 222 0.60 12.19 21.56
C PRO A 222 2.12 12.35 21.59
N LYS A 223 2.78 11.70 22.55
CA LYS A 223 4.24 11.55 22.50
C LYS A 223 4.61 10.60 21.36
N CYS A 224 5.71 10.89 20.66
CA CYS A 224 6.31 9.91 19.76
C CYS A 224 6.80 8.69 20.56
N SER A 225 6.86 7.52 19.92
CA SER A 225 7.26 6.30 20.64
C SER A 225 8.74 6.33 21.08
N SER A 226 8.99 5.68 22.21
CA SER A 226 10.32 5.34 22.73
C SER A 226 10.53 3.81 22.82
N ASP A 227 9.77 3.03 22.04
CA ASP A 227 9.83 1.55 22.08
C ASP A 227 11.24 1.02 21.72
N PRO A 228 11.77 -0.01 22.39
CA PRO A 228 13.15 -0.47 22.16
C PRO A 228 13.47 -0.79 20.69
N ILE A 229 14.63 -0.32 20.22
CA ILE A 229 15.23 -0.71 18.94
C ILE A 229 16.08 -1.96 19.18
N TYR A 230 15.98 -2.94 18.28
CA TYR A 230 16.62 -4.26 18.41
C TYR A 230 17.17 -4.75 17.07
N ALA A 231 18.07 -5.73 17.13
CA ALA A 231 18.78 -6.26 15.97
C ALA A 231 17.93 -7.29 15.18
N HIS A 232 17.77 -7.04 13.88
CA HIS A 232 17.21 -8.02 12.95
C HIS A 232 18.28 -9.06 12.61
N LYS A 233 18.18 -10.22 13.26
CA LYS A 233 19.21 -11.28 13.19
C LYS A 233 19.50 -11.74 11.76
N ILE A 234 20.76 -12.10 11.52
CA ILE A 234 21.27 -12.57 10.23
C ILE A 234 20.53 -13.80 9.68
N GLU A 235 19.98 -14.66 10.56
CA GLU A 235 19.15 -15.82 10.19
C GLU A 235 17.86 -15.44 9.44
N PHE A 236 17.38 -14.20 9.58
CA PHE A 236 16.25 -13.65 8.84
C PHE A 236 16.69 -12.68 7.74
N ALA A 237 17.67 -11.82 8.03
CA ALA A 237 18.13 -10.78 7.10
C ALA A 237 18.92 -11.34 5.90
N GLY A 238 19.60 -12.48 6.05
CA GLY A 238 20.40 -13.14 4.99
C GLY A 238 21.69 -12.42 4.58
N LYS A 239 21.85 -11.13 4.90
CA LYS A 239 23.04 -10.31 4.65
C LYS A 239 23.29 -9.36 5.82
N SER A 240 24.53 -9.20 6.26
CA SER A 240 24.90 -8.34 7.40
C SER A 240 24.82 -6.85 7.06
N TRP A 241 24.80 -5.97 8.07
CA TRP A 241 24.80 -4.53 7.82
C TRP A 241 26.12 -4.06 7.21
N GLN A 242 27.24 -4.69 7.60
CA GLN A 242 28.57 -4.40 7.07
C GLN A 242 28.61 -4.61 5.56
N GLU A 243 28.11 -5.75 5.08
CA GLU A 243 28.06 -6.02 3.64
C GLU A 243 27.04 -5.14 2.90
N LYS A 244 25.95 -4.71 3.55
CA LYS A 244 24.98 -3.77 2.96
C LYS A 244 25.58 -2.36 2.81
N VAL A 245 26.35 -1.90 3.79
CA VAL A 245 27.12 -0.64 3.71
C VAL A 245 28.23 -0.74 2.66
N ALA A 246 28.86 -1.90 2.49
CA ALA A 246 29.85 -2.13 1.43
C ALA A 246 29.23 -2.09 0.01
N ASP A 247 28.10 -2.76 -0.22
CA ASP A 247 27.32 -2.66 -1.47
C ASP A 247 26.92 -1.21 -1.76
N LEU A 248 26.48 -0.48 -0.74
CA LEU A 248 26.08 0.92 -0.85
C LEU A 248 27.27 1.80 -1.26
N ARG A 249 28.42 1.68 -0.57
CA ARG A 249 29.66 2.42 -0.91
C ARG A 249 30.15 2.15 -2.33
N LYS A 250 30.08 0.91 -2.80
CA LYS A 250 30.37 0.58 -4.22
C LYS A 250 29.40 1.29 -5.17
N THR A 251 28.13 1.41 -4.79
CA THR A 251 27.13 2.16 -5.57
C THR A 251 27.41 3.67 -5.57
N LEU A 252 27.94 4.23 -4.46
CA LEU A 252 28.40 5.62 -4.40
C LEU A 252 29.59 5.87 -5.33
N GLU A 253 30.56 4.95 -5.36
CA GLU A 253 31.71 4.98 -6.27
C GLU A 253 31.26 4.92 -7.75
N GLU A 254 30.39 3.97 -8.10
CA GLU A 254 29.82 3.86 -9.45
C GLU A 254 29.06 5.12 -9.89
N LYS A 255 28.34 5.78 -8.96
CA LYS A 255 27.65 7.06 -9.19
C LYS A 255 28.53 8.29 -9.08
N LYS A 256 29.80 8.16 -8.65
CA LYS A 256 30.73 9.27 -8.38
C LYS A 256 30.19 10.30 -7.38
N VAL A 257 29.62 9.81 -6.28
CA VAL A 257 29.20 10.64 -5.12
C VAL A 257 30.06 10.30 -3.90
N ASP A 258 30.22 11.27 -2.99
CA ASP A 258 31.05 11.12 -1.78
C ASP A 258 30.28 10.53 -0.60
N ALA A 259 29.01 10.92 -0.49
CA ALA A 259 28.12 10.52 0.59
C ALA A 259 26.67 10.38 0.12
N ILE A 260 25.88 9.66 0.90
CA ILE A 260 24.42 9.56 0.79
C ILE A 260 23.75 9.89 2.12
N VAL A 261 22.68 10.67 2.04
CA VAL A 261 21.69 10.85 3.11
C VAL A 261 20.56 9.85 2.92
N VAL A 262 20.15 9.14 3.97
CA VAL A 262 19.01 8.20 3.96
C VAL A 262 17.96 8.71 4.94
N THR A 263 16.76 9.01 4.42
CA THR A 263 15.66 9.63 5.17
C THR A 263 14.53 8.67 5.52
N ALA A 264 14.21 7.70 4.68
CA ALA A 264 13.12 6.76 4.91
C ALA A 264 13.46 5.76 6.05
N MET A 265 12.58 5.65 7.05
CA MET A 265 12.80 4.79 8.23
C MET A 265 13.06 3.32 7.85
N ASP A 266 12.41 2.81 6.82
CA ASP A 266 12.55 1.41 6.39
C ASP A 266 13.86 1.13 5.61
N GLU A 267 14.42 2.16 4.97
CA GLU A 267 15.77 2.12 4.39
C GLU A 267 16.83 2.09 5.50
N VAL A 268 16.69 2.91 6.54
CA VAL A 268 17.59 2.92 7.70
C VAL A 268 17.51 1.58 8.47
N ALA A 269 16.30 1.10 8.75
CA ALA A 269 16.06 -0.19 9.39
C ALA A 269 16.61 -1.38 8.57
N TRP A 270 16.43 -1.38 7.24
CA TRP A 270 16.98 -2.43 6.37
C TRP A 270 18.49 -2.34 6.22
N LEU A 271 19.07 -1.14 6.05
CA LEU A 271 20.51 -0.93 5.85
C LEU A 271 21.31 -1.43 7.05
N TYR A 272 20.85 -1.07 8.26
CA TYR A 272 21.53 -1.41 9.50
C TYR A 272 21.08 -2.72 10.16
N ASN A 273 20.16 -3.49 9.56
CA ASN A 273 19.56 -4.66 10.22
C ASN A 273 19.02 -4.35 11.63
N LEU A 274 18.27 -3.26 11.76
CA LEU A 274 17.59 -2.87 13.00
C LEU A 274 16.07 -2.86 12.79
N ARG A 275 15.29 -2.94 13.86
CA ARG A 275 13.82 -2.81 13.85
C ARG A 275 13.35 -2.08 15.11
N GLY A 276 12.18 -1.46 15.04
CA GLY A 276 11.51 -0.75 16.14
C GLY A 276 10.00 -0.89 16.03
N TYR A 277 9.23 0.01 16.67
CA TYR A 277 7.76 0.02 16.63
C TYR A 277 7.16 1.44 16.58
N ASP A 278 7.93 2.43 16.07
CA ASP A 278 7.54 3.84 16.19
C ASP A 278 6.29 4.17 15.35
N ILE A 279 6.09 3.44 14.26
CA ILE A 279 4.87 3.44 13.47
C ILE A 279 4.10 2.15 13.76
N LYS A 280 2.83 2.27 14.15
CA LYS A 280 1.95 1.15 14.48
C LYS A 280 1.91 0.12 13.35
N ASN A 281 2.05 -1.16 13.70
CA ASN A 281 2.10 -2.32 12.78
C ASN A 281 3.31 -2.35 11.79
N ASN A 282 4.16 -1.33 11.79
CA ASN A 282 5.28 -1.18 10.87
C ASN A 282 6.59 -1.21 11.67
N PRO A 283 7.42 -2.26 11.56
CA PRO A 283 8.52 -2.55 12.51
C PRO A 283 9.77 -1.66 12.31
N VAL A 284 9.58 -0.36 12.15
CA VAL A 284 10.60 0.66 11.86
C VAL A 284 10.73 1.64 13.03
N PHE A 285 11.69 2.55 12.97
CA PHE A 285 11.96 3.56 14.00
C PHE A 285 12.36 4.89 13.36
N ALA A 286 12.07 5.99 14.06
CA ALA A 286 12.46 7.32 13.62
C ALA A 286 13.99 7.48 13.69
N GLY A 287 14.63 7.64 12.54
CA GLY A 287 16.07 7.83 12.46
C GLY A 287 16.55 8.14 11.05
N PHE A 288 17.69 8.81 10.95
CA PHE A 288 18.35 9.14 9.70
C PHE A 288 19.68 8.40 9.60
N ALA A 289 20.19 8.22 8.39
CA ALA A 289 21.57 7.77 8.19
C ALA A 289 22.34 8.67 7.23
N ILE A 290 23.65 8.79 7.48
CA ILE A 290 24.62 9.37 6.55
C ILE A 290 25.72 8.34 6.35
N VAL A 291 25.99 7.97 5.10
CA VAL A 291 27.07 7.04 4.75
C VAL A 291 27.97 7.70 3.72
N ASP A 292 29.26 7.80 4.03
CA ASP A 292 30.28 8.24 3.10
C ASP A 292 31.27 7.10 2.78
N LYS A 293 32.29 7.39 1.96
CA LYS A 293 33.32 6.45 1.51
C LYS A 293 34.09 5.75 2.65
N GLN A 294 34.15 6.32 3.86
CA GLN A 294 34.82 5.76 5.04
C GLN A 294 33.89 5.60 6.24
N THR A 295 32.97 6.54 6.48
CA THR A 295 32.14 6.65 7.69
C THR A 295 30.71 6.17 7.47
N ALA A 296 30.05 5.78 8.56
CA ALA A 296 28.62 5.53 8.61
C ALA A 296 28.07 6.10 9.92
N TYR A 297 26.97 6.84 9.85
CA TYR A 297 26.30 7.50 10.96
C TYR A 297 24.84 7.04 11.04
N LEU A 298 24.37 6.79 12.26
CA LEU A 298 22.96 6.62 12.60
C LEU A 298 22.54 7.74 13.55
N PHE A 299 21.50 8.50 13.17
CA PHE A 299 20.91 9.55 13.98
C PHE A 299 19.62 9.03 14.59
N VAL A 300 19.61 8.87 15.92
CA VAL A 300 18.49 8.26 16.66
C VAL A 300 18.50 8.75 18.10
N SER A 301 17.32 8.82 18.73
CA SER A 301 17.18 9.36 20.10
C SER A 301 18.05 8.62 21.13
N GLU A 302 18.66 9.37 22.04
CA GLU A 302 19.71 8.92 22.97
C GLU A 302 19.22 7.87 23.99
N ASP A 303 17.93 7.91 24.34
CA ASP A 303 17.25 6.92 25.19
C ASP A 303 17.14 5.53 24.53
N ARG A 304 17.32 5.45 23.20
CA ARG A 304 17.26 4.20 22.42
C ARG A 304 18.64 3.51 22.30
N TRP A 305 19.72 4.11 22.82
CA TRP A 305 21.10 3.59 22.68
C TRP A 305 21.40 2.47 23.70
N THR A 306 20.87 1.27 23.46
CA THR A 306 20.98 0.11 24.37
C THR A 306 22.30 -0.68 24.19
N GLU A 307 22.62 -1.57 25.14
CA GLU A 307 23.73 -2.53 25.02
C GLU A 307 23.66 -3.38 23.75
N GLU A 308 22.46 -3.75 23.28
CA GLU A 308 22.25 -4.47 22.04
C GLU A 308 22.71 -3.65 20.82
N ILE A 309 22.39 -2.35 20.78
CA ILE A 309 22.81 -1.44 19.70
C ILE A 309 24.32 -1.22 19.71
N TYR A 310 24.94 -1.03 20.88
CA TYR A 310 26.40 -0.90 20.97
C TYR A 310 27.11 -2.16 20.46
N LEU A 311 26.67 -3.35 20.91
CA LEU A 311 27.25 -4.63 20.48
C LEU A 311 27.04 -4.90 18.98
N HIS A 312 25.86 -4.61 18.45
CA HIS A 312 25.51 -4.80 17.02
C HIS A 312 26.37 -3.94 16.08
N PHE A 313 26.79 -2.75 16.53
CA PHE A 313 27.67 -1.84 15.78
C PHE A 313 29.16 -1.88 16.17
N ASN A 314 29.60 -2.90 16.92
CA ASN A 314 31.00 -3.05 17.39
C ASN A 314 31.51 -1.84 18.22
N LEU A 315 30.62 -1.15 18.94
CA LEU A 315 30.95 -0.05 19.83
C LEU A 315 31.23 -0.57 21.25
N LEU A 316 32.00 0.20 22.03
CA LEU A 316 32.07 -0.05 23.47
C LEU A 316 30.78 0.44 24.14
N PRO A 317 30.20 -0.27 25.13
CA PRO A 317 28.99 0.16 25.82
C PRO A 317 29.13 1.58 26.38
N GLY A 318 28.15 2.44 26.08
CA GLY A 318 28.17 3.86 26.46
C GLY A 318 29.09 4.74 25.61
N THR A 319 29.56 4.28 24.46
CA THR A 319 30.33 5.10 23.50
C THR A 319 29.60 5.24 22.18
N SER A 320 29.48 6.47 21.69
CA SER A 320 28.84 6.80 20.41
C SER A 320 29.81 6.88 19.22
N GLN A 321 31.11 6.66 19.47
CA GLN A 321 32.19 6.81 18.50
C GLN A 321 32.87 5.48 18.20
N CYS A 322 33.17 5.25 16.92
CA CYS A 322 34.02 4.15 16.48
C CYS A 322 35.39 4.14 17.20
N SER A 323 35.87 2.93 17.50
CA SER A 323 37.29 2.70 17.76
C SER A 323 38.11 2.80 16.45
N ARG A 324 39.42 2.54 16.47
CA ARG A 324 40.26 2.56 15.25
C ARG A 324 40.00 1.39 14.27
N SER A 325 39.02 0.53 14.53
CA SER A 325 38.46 -0.46 13.60
C SER A 325 37.55 0.19 12.55
N SER A 326 37.62 -0.23 11.30
CA SER A 326 36.81 0.31 10.18
C SER A 326 35.31 -0.08 10.21
N ASP A 327 34.93 -1.06 11.02
CA ASP A 327 33.70 -1.83 10.84
C ASP A 327 32.67 -1.54 11.95
N CYS A 328 32.29 -0.27 12.09
CA CYS A 328 31.34 0.23 13.10
C CYS A 328 30.49 1.40 12.54
N VAL A 329 29.45 1.78 13.27
CA VAL A 329 28.56 2.91 12.95
C VAL A 329 28.60 3.92 14.09
N TYR A 330 28.79 5.21 13.77
CA TYR A 330 28.73 6.28 14.76
C TYR A 330 27.28 6.57 15.14
N LEU A 331 26.98 6.69 16.43
CA LEU A 331 25.68 7.13 16.92
C LEU A 331 25.72 8.66 17.12
N GLN A 332 24.66 9.35 16.70
CA GLN A 332 24.41 10.77 17.01
C GLN A 332 22.93 10.96 17.34
N LYS A 333 22.61 12.06 18.03
CA LYS A 333 21.23 12.31 18.46
C LYS A 333 20.36 12.62 17.25
N TYR A 334 19.07 12.33 17.35
CA TYR A 334 18.13 12.54 16.24
C TYR A 334 18.12 14.01 15.79
N GLU A 335 18.22 14.93 16.75
CA GLU A 335 18.21 16.38 16.55
C GLU A 335 19.53 16.92 15.94
N GLU A 336 20.64 16.18 16.09
CA GLU A 336 21.96 16.57 15.57
C GLU A 336 22.10 16.33 14.06
N PHE A 337 21.16 15.61 13.44
CA PHE A 337 21.20 15.21 12.03
C PHE A 337 21.45 16.38 11.06
N LEU A 338 20.63 17.43 11.12
CA LEU A 338 20.71 18.56 10.18
C LEU A 338 22.02 19.35 10.36
N GLY A 339 22.44 19.61 11.60
CA GLY A 339 23.69 20.33 11.88
C GLY A 339 24.95 19.51 11.56
N THR A 340 24.90 18.19 11.68
CA THR A 340 25.98 17.32 11.21
C THR A 340 26.01 17.22 9.67
N LEU A 341 24.86 17.20 8.99
CA LEU A 341 24.81 17.28 7.53
C LEU A 341 25.43 18.59 7.00
N GLU A 342 25.00 19.74 7.53
CA GLU A 342 25.54 21.05 7.20
C GLU A 342 27.07 21.11 7.42
N ARG A 343 27.56 20.60 8.55
CA ARG A 343 28.99 20.54 8.88
C ARG A 343 29.78 19.59 7.97
N LEU A 344 29.20 18.47 7.52
CA LEU A 344 29.91 17.47 6.72
C LEU A 344 29.90 17.78 5.22
N GLN A 345 28.86 18.42 4.67
CA GLN A 345 28.77 18.67 3.22
C GLN A 345 29.87 19.59 2.68
N GLY A 346 30.47 20.42 3.54
CA GLY A 346 31.69 21.19 3.21
C GLY A 346 32.90 20.33 2.82
N GLY A 347 32.93 19.05 3.17
CA GLY A 347 33.99 18.09 2.84
C GLY A 347 33.71 17.20 1.62
N TRP A 348 32.60 17.43 0.90
CA TRP A 348 32.15 16.59 -0.22
C TRP A 348 31.99 17.42 -1.51
N GLU A 349 32.33 16.84 -2.66
CA GLU A 349 32.06 17.41 -3.98
C GLU A 349 30.63 17.08 -4.44
N LYS A 350 30.13 15.87 -4.11
CA LYS A 350 28.79 15.41 -4.47
C LYS A 350 28.10 14.63 -3.36
N VAL A 351 26.86 15.04 -3.05
CA VAL A 351 26.01 14.46 -2.00
C VAL A 351 24.74 13.88 -2.64
N PHE A 352 24.51 12.59 -2.44
CA PHE A 352 23.28 11.93 -2.86
C PHE A 352 22.17 12.17 -1.84
N ILE A 353 21.01 12.65 -2.31
CA ILE A 353 19.77 12.71 -1.53
C ILE A 353 18.65 11.98 -2.28
N PRO A 354 17.77 11.24 -1.59
CA PRO A 354 16.70 10.51 -2.26
C PRO A 354 15.68 11.46 -2.91
N SER A 355 15.33 11.20 -4.17
CA SER A 355 14.10 11.73 -4.78
C SER A 355 12.89 10.93 -4.29
N LYS A 356 11.70 11.54 -4.42
CA LYS A 356 10.42 10.84 -4.30
C LYS A 356 10.37 9.68 -5.31
N TYR A 357 9.97 8.49 -4.87
CA TYR A 357 9.84 7.31 -5.74
C TYR A 357 8.97 6.22 -5.10
N SER A 358 7.95 5.75 -5.83
CA SER A 358 6.97 4.77 -5.30
C SER A 358 6.41 5.26 -3.95
N TYR A 359 6.44 4.44 -2.90
CA TYR A 359 5.98 4.78 -1.55
C TYR A 359 7.00 5.58 -0.71
N SER A 360 8.20 5.88 -1.24
CA SER A 360 9.19 6.71 -0.54
C SER A 360 9.02 8.19 -0.91
N GLY A 361 8.78 9.03 0.11
CA GLY A 361 8.63 10.48 -0.07
C GLY A 361 9.92 11.22 -0.46
N GLY A 362 11.09 10.57 -0.35
CA GLY A 362 12.39 11.16 -0.68
C GLY A 362 13.01 11.96 0.47
N ALA A 363 13.79 12.98 0.13
CA ALA A 363 14.34 13.95 1.07
C ALA A 363 13.41 15.16 1.24
N SER A 364 13.26 15.62 2.49
CA SER A 364 12.51 16.85 2.79
C SER A 364 13.28 18.10 2.38
N TYR A 365 12.57 19.21 2.17
CA TYR A 365 13.19 20.49 1.79
C TYR A 365 14.23 20.96 2.83
N ALA A 366 14.02 20.66 4.11
CA ALA A 366 14.98 20.91 5.18
C ALA A 366 16.34 20.19 4.99
N VAL A 367 16.36 19.03 4.33
CA VAL A 367 17.62 18.34 3.95
C VAL A 367 18.22 18.98 2.70
N HIS A 368 17.40 19.33 1.71
CA HIS A 368 17.85 19.94 0.46
C HIS A 368 18.50 21.33 0.67
N GLN A 369 17.86 22.21 1.45
CA GLN A 369 18.32 23.61 1.64
C GLN A 369 19.68 23.75 2.36
N LEU A 370 20.17 22.70 3.03
CA LEU A 370 21.46 22.69 3.75
C LEU A 370 22.65 22.27 2.88
N ILE A 371 22.39 21.76 1.67
CA ILE A 371 23.41 21.31 0.73
C ILE A 371 23.51 22.35 -0.39
N GLU A 372 24.73 22.76 -0.74
CA GLU A 372 24.94 23.65 -1.89
C GLU A 372 24.36 23.02 -3.16
N GLU A 373 23.52 23.76 -3.90
CA GLU A 373 22.79 23.25 -5.08
C GLU A 373 23.71 22.53 -6.09
N GLY A 374 24.91 23.07 -6.32
CA GLY A 374 25.92 22.48 -7.20
C GLY A 374 26.48 21.12 -6.74
N LYS A 375 26.32 20.74 -5.46
CA LYS A 375 26.75 19.45 -4.89
C LYS A 375 25.67 18.38 -4.93
N ILE A 376 24.39 18.74 -5.08
CA ILE A 376 23.28 17.79 -4.98
C ILE A 376 23.29 16.79 -6.15
N VAL A 377 23.00 15.52 -5.82
CA VAL A 377 22.58 14.48 -6.76
C VAL A 377 21.26 13.90 -6.21
N GLN A 378 20.14 14.22 -6.86
CA GLN A 378 18.82 13.80 -6.42
C GLN A 378 18.24 12.73 -7.35
N GLU A 379 18.16 11.50 -6.84
CA GLU A 379 17.68 10.30 -7.57
C GLU A 379 16.99 9.33 -6.60
N PRO A 380 16.18 8.36 -7.08
CA PRO A 380 15.60 7.33 -6.23
C PRO A 380 16.69 6.51 -5.51
N SER A 381 16.47 6.21 -4.22
CA SER A 381 17.50 5.62 -3.36
C SER A 381 18.06 4.28 -3.86
N PRO A 382 19.40 4.08 -3.87
CA PRO A 382 19.99 2.78 -4.14
C PRO A 382 19.66 1.74 -3.06
N VAL A 383 19.34 2.16 -1.84
CA VAL A 383 18.88 1.26 -0.77
C VAL A 383 17.49 0.72 -1.10
N LEU A 384 16.58 1.56 -1.60
CA LEU A 384 15.23 1.17 -2.07
C LEU A 384 15.30 0.06 -3.12
N PHE A 385 16.08 0.27 -4.19
CA PHE A 385 16.25 -0.74 -5.25
C PHE A 385 16.93 -2.02 -4.77
N THR A 386 17.65 -1.99 -3.66
CA THR A 386 18.31 -3.17 -3.09
C THR A 386 17.36 -3.93 -2.17
N LYS A 387 16.66 -3.28 -1.22
CA LYS A 387 15.61 -3.92 -0.37
C LYS A 387 14.37 -4.39 -1.14
N ALA A 388 14.12 -3.85 -2.34
CA ALA A 388 13.11 -4.38 -3.25
C ALA A 388 13.42 -5.82 -3.69
N ARG A 389 14.70 -6.15 -3.92
CA ARG A 389 15.18 -7.43 -4.46
C ARG A 389 15.62 -8.37 -3.33
N LYS A 390 14.64 -9.04 -2.71
CA LYS A 390 14.84 -9.98 -1.60
C LYS A 390 15.89 -11.05 -1.94
N ASN A 391 16.85 -11.26 -1.03
CA ASN A 391 17.86 -12.31 -1.14
C ASN A 391 17.27 -13.70 -0.83
N PRO A 392 17.97 -14.83 -1.09
CA PRO A 392 17.41 -16.17 -0.93
C PRO A 392 16.84 -16.48 0.46
N THR A 393 17.46 -15.96 1.53
CA THR A 393 16.97 -16.11 2.91
C THR A 393 15.67 -15.32 3.12
N GLU A 394 15.64 -14.06 2.68
CA GLU A 394 14.43 -13.22 2.74
C GLU A 394 13.28 -13.85 1.92
N VAL A 395 13.55 -14.38 0.72
CA VAL A 395 12.54 -15.07 -0.12
C VAL A 395 12.00 -16.32 0.58
N GLN A 396 12.86 -17.14 1.20
CA GLN A 396 12.39 -18.35 1.91
C GLN A 396 11.64 -18.00 3.20
N GLY A 397 12.05 -16.95 3.90
CA GLY A 397 11.31 -16.39 5.03
C GLY A 397 9.89 -15.95 4.63
N MET A 398 9.77 -15.16 3.57
CA MET A 398 8.47 -14.72 3.04
C MET A 398 7.55 -15.90 2.69
N ILE A 399 8.08 -16.98 2.10
CA ILE A 399 7.31 -18.21 1.83
C ILE A 399 6.88 -18.91 3.13
N ASN A 400 7.76 -18.96 4.14
CA ASN A 400 7.48 -19.61 5.42
C ASN A 400 6.42 -18.84 6.23
N SER A 401 6.51 -17.51 6.28
CA SER A 401 5.55 -16.63 6.96
C SER A 401 4.18 -16.68 6.29
N HIS A 402 4.10 -16.53 4.96
CA HIS A 402 2.83 -16.67 4.23
C HIS A 402 2.18 -18.05 4.38
N ARG A 403 2.97 -19.13 4.50
CA ARG A 403 2.43 -20.47 4.79
C ARG A 403 1.82 -20.57 6.19
N ARG A 404 2.46 -19.98 7.21
CA ARG A 404 1.92 -19.92 8.59
C ARG A 404 0.66 -19.06 8.64
N ASP A 405 0.69 -17.91 8.01
CA ASP A 405 -0.44 -16.98 7.97
C ASP A 405 -1.65 -17.55 7.22
N SER A 406 -1.42 -18.26 6.11
CA SER A 406 -2.47 -18.99 5.40
C SER A 406 -3.14 -20.04 6.29
N VAL A 407 -2.39 -20.73 7.17
CA VAL A 407 -2.95 -21.67 8.16
C VAL A 407 -3.81 -20.94 9.20
N ALA A 408 -3.33 -19.81 9.73
CA ALA A 408 -4.06 -18.99 10.70
C ALA A 408 -5.39 -18.48 10.12
N LEU A 409 -5.35 -17.86 8.93
CA LEU A 409 -6.53 -17.32 8.27
C LEU A 409 -7.53 -18.40 7.84
N ILE A 410 -7.08 -19.52 7.26
CA ILE A 410 -7.98 -20.66 6.95
C ILE A 410 -8.58 -21.26 8.23
N GLY A 411 -7.80 -21.33 9.32
CA GLY A 411 -8.28 -21.76 10.64
C GLY A 411 -9.38 -20.86 11.20
N PHE A 412 -9.25 -19.54 11.01
CA PHE A 412 -10.23 -18.54 11.41
C PHE A 412 -11.48 -18.57 10.50
N LEU A 413 -11.33 -18.49 9.18
CA LEU A 413 -12.45 -18.49 8.22
C LEU A 413 -13.33 -19.73 8.35
N ALA A 414 -12.72 -20.91 8.51
CA ALA A 414 -13.46 -22.16 8.74
C ALA A 414 -14.28 -22.14 10.04
N MET A 415 -13.80 -21.45 11.07
CA MET A 415 -14.51 -21.27 12.34
C MET A 415 -15.64 -20.24 12.19
N LEU A 416 -15.34 -19.06 11.63
CA LEU A 416 -16.31 -17.98 11.42
C LEU A 416 -17.52 -18.42 10.59
N GLU A 417 -17.30 -19.07 9.43
CA GLU A 417 -18.39 -19.55 8.58
C GLU A 417 -19.28 -20.57 9.30
N LYS A 418 -18.69 -21.46 10.11
CA LYS A 418 -19.44 -22.42 10.93
C LYS A 418 -20.28 -21.71 12.00
N GLU A 419 -19.75 -20.67 12.63
CA GLU A 419 -20.43 -19.96 13.70
C GLU A 419 -21.57 -19.07 13.19
N VAL A 420 -21.36 -18.33 12.10
CA VAL A 420 -22.40 -17.54 11.43
C VAL A 420 -23.54 -18.44 10.95
N LYS A 421 -23.22 -19.59 10.33
CA LYS A 421 -24.23 -20.61 9.93
C LYS A 421 -24.88 -21.35 11.11
N GLN A 422 -24.43 -21.13 12.34
CA GLN A 422 -25.09 -21.57 13.58
C GLN A 422 -25.92 -20.46 14.25
N GLY A 423 -26.04 -19.28 13.64
CA GLY A 423 -26.73 -18.13 14.21
C GLY A 423 -26.03 -17.53 15.43
N LYS A 424 -24.73 -17.78 15.61
CA LYS A 424 -23.95 -17.16 16.69
C LYS A 424 -23.66 -15.69 16.35
N PRO A 425 -23.76 -14.76 17.31
CA PRO A 425 -23.52 -13.35 17.04
C PRO A 425 -22.05 -13.09 16.69
N TRP A 426 -21.84 -12.45 15.55
CA TRP A 426 -20.55 -11.93 15.10
C TRP A 426 -20.70 -10.50 14.62
N ASP A 427 -19.63 -9.73 14.74
CA ASP A 427 -19.52 -8.34 14.34
C ASP A 427 -18.11 -8.08 13.77
N GLU A 428 -17.97 -7.02 12.97
CA GLU A 428 -16.74 -6.66 12.27
C GLU A 428 -15.54 -6.56 13.22
N MET A 429 -15.70 -5.82 14.32
CA MET A 429 -14.64 -5.63 15.31
C MET A 429 -14.28 -6.94 16.02
N LYS A 430 -15.25 -7.81 16.32
CA LYS A 430 -15.00 -9.15 16.87
C LYS A 430 -14.25 -10.02 15.87
N ALA A 431 -14.63 -10.02 14.60
CA ALA A 431 -13.95 -10.80 13.57
C ALA A 431 -12.47 -10.40 13.42
N ALA A 432 -12.17 -9.10 13.41
CA ALA A 432 -10.80 -8.60 13.41
C ALA A 432 -9.99 -9.05 14.66
N ARG A 433 -10.56 -8.85 15.86
CA ARG A 433 -9.90 -9.23 17.14
C ARG A 433 -9.68 -10.73 17.30
N GLU A 434 -10.56 -11.58 16.79
CA GLU A 434 -10.39 -13.03 16.87
C GLU A 434 -9.35 -13.53 15.86
N LEU A 435 -9.30 -12.99 14.63
CA LEU A 435 -8.24 -13.33 13.66
C LEU A 435 -6.84 -12.96 14.18
N GLU A 436 -6.70 -11.82 14.86
CA GLU A 436 -5.42 -11.42 15.47
C GLU A 436 -4.88 -12.50 16.43
N LYS A 437 -5.75 -13.17 17.20
CA LYS A 437 -5.33 -14.26 18.09
C LYS A 437 -4.84 -15.49 17.34
N TYR A 438 -5.44 -15.81 16.18
CA TYR A 438 -4.95 -16.89 15.31
C TYR A 438 -3.56 -16.55 14.77
N ARG A 439 -3.32 -15.29 14.36
CA ARG A 439 -1.99 -14.83 13.91
C ARG A 439 -0.94 -14.82 15.02
N ARG A 440 -1.27 -14.31 16.20
CA ARG A 440 -0.36 -14.27 17.37
C ARG A 440 -0.02 -15.65 17.94
N ALA A 441 -0.75 -16.70 17.57
CA ALA A 441 -0.40 -18.09 17.89
C ALA A 441 0.63 -18.71 16.92
N GLU A 442 0.93 -18.06 15.79
CA GLU A 442 1.94 -18.54 14.83
C GLU A 442 3.36 -18.18 15.27
N THR A 443 4.30 -19.10 15.02
CA THR A 443 5.73 -18.89 15.29
C THR A 443 6.24 -17.64 14.56
N ASN A 444 7.13 -16.91 15.23
CA ASN A 444 7.72 -15.63 14.80
C ASN A 444 6.75 -14.45 14.61
N ASN A 445 5.44 -14.56 14.90
CA ASN A 445 4.54 -13.43 14.76
C ASN A 445 4.86 -12.32 15.78
N MET A 446 4.96 -11.09 15.29
CA MET A 446 5.23 -9.89 16.09
C MET A 446 4.01 -8.96 16.20
N GLY A 447 2.96 -9.23 15.43
CA GLY A 447 1.71 -8.46 15.40
C GLY A 447 1.02 -8.53 14.03
N LEU A 448 0.12 -7.58 13.80
CA LEU A 448 -0.46 -7.32 12.48
C LEU A 448 0.50 -6.46 11.64
N SER A 449 0.36 -6.48 10.31
CA SER A 449 1.06 -5.55 9.40
C SER A 449 0.31 -4.25 9.14
N PHE A 450 -1.01 -4.23 9.39
CA PHE A 450 -1.88 -3.06 9.41
C PHE A 450 -3.14 -3.35 10.24
N GLY A 451 -4.02 -2.37 10.43
CA GLY A 451 -5.30 -2.59 11.11
C GLY A 451 -6.27 -3.38 10.21
N SER A 452 -6.65 -4.59 10.62
CA SER A 452 -7.52 -5.48 9.83
C SER A 452 -8.84 -4.80 9.41
N ILE A 453 -9.02 -4.62 8.11
CA ILE A 453 -10.25 -4.15 7.49
C ILE A 453 -11.22 -5.34 7.48
N SER A 454 -12.24 -5.28 8.34
CA SER A 454 -13.26 -6.30 8.51
C SER A 454 -14.60 -5.63 8.22
N ALA A 455 -15.22 -5.91 7.08
CA ALA A 455 -16.25 -5.05 6.51
C ALA A 455 -17.44 -5.85 5.97
N PHE A 456 -18.65 -5.56 6.45
CA PHE A 456 -19.88 -6.28 6.11
C PHE A 456 -20.89 -5.43 5.34
N GLY A 457 -21.29 -5.88 4.14
CA GLY A 457 -22.18 -5.15 3.26
C GLY A 457 -21.63 -3.75 2.92
N PRO A 458 -22.40 -2.66 3.12
CA PRO A 458 -22.00 -1.31 2.71
C PRO A 458 -20.65 -0.81 3.21
N ASN A 459 -20.19 -1.28 4.39
CA ASN A 459 -18.88 -0.91 4.91
C ASN A 459 -17.73 -1.39 3.99
N GLY A 460 -17.92 -2.51 3.28
CA GLY A 460 -16.95 -3.02 2.31
C GLY A 460 -16.72 -2.10 1.12
N ALA A 461 -17.64 -1.18 0.82
CA ALA A 461 -17.47 -0.18 -0.23
C ALA A 461 -16.46 0.93 0.13
N VAL A 462 -16.17 1.11 1.43
CA VAL A 462 -15.16 2.07 1.89
C VAL A 462 -13.79 1.39 1.84
N ILE A 463 -12.98 1.77 0.85
CA ILE A 463 -11.76 1.06 0.43
C ILE A 463 -10.82 0.74 1.62
N HIS A 464 -10.63 1.69 2.53
CA HIS A 464 -9.83 1.55 3.76
C HIS A 464 -10.67 1.60 5.06
N TYR A 465 -11.79 0.87 5.09
CA TYR A 465 -12.68 0.80 6.26
C TYR A 465 -11.99 0.27 7.52
N SER A 466 -11.80 1.14 8.53
CA SER A 466 -11.38 0.73 9.88
C SER A 466 -12.61 0.48 10.77
N PRO A 467 -12.79 -0.73 11.34
CA PRO A 467 -13.95 -1.02 12.19
C PRO A 467 -13.93 -0.25 13.53
N ALA A 468 -14.87 0.69 13.69
CA ALA A 468 -15.07 1.50 14.89
C ALA A 468 -16.42 1.21 15.56
N ASN A 469 -16.62 1.56 16.84
CA ASN A 469 -17.87 1.26 17.56
C ASN A 469 -19.11 1.90 16.90
N GLU A 470 -18.88 3.05 16.27
CA GLU A 470 -19.86 3.91 15.63
C GLU A 470 -20.31 3.39 14.25
N THR A 471 -19.52 2.48 13.65
CA THR A 471 -19.74 1.90 12.32
C THR A 471 -19.88 0.37 12.32
N ASN A 472 -19.56 -0.30 13.43
CA ASN A 472 -19.51 -1.75 13.59
C ASN A 472 -20.83 -2.43 13.18
N ARG A 473 -20.77 -3.33 12.19
CA ARG A 473 -21.92 -4.11 11.73
C ARG A 473 -21.89 -5.55 12.24
N ALA A 474 -23.08 -6.11 12.48
CA ALA A 474 -23.23 -7.55 12.66
C ALA A 474 -22.93 -8.27 11.34
N ILE A 475 -22.28 -9.44 11.42
CA ILE A 475 -21.96 -10.30 10.28
C ILE A 475 -22.99 -11.43 10.24
N ASP A 476 -23.79 -11.47 9.18
CA ASP A 476 -24.80 -12.50 8.92
C ASP A 476 -24.67 -13.09 7.49
N ASP A 477 -25.74 -13.68 6.97
CA ASP A 477 -25.75 -14.36 5.67
C ASP A 477 -26.36 -13.52 4.52
N SER A 478 -26.78 -12.28 4.79
CA SER A 478 -27.51 -11.40 3.87
C SER A 478 -26.67 -10.64 2.84
N SER A 479 -25.34 -10.57 3.03
CA SER A 479 -24.45 -9.78 2.16
C SER A 479 -23.00 -10.29 2.15
N LEU A 480 -22.16 -9.58 1.40
CA LEU A 480 -20.72 -9.83 1.32
C LEU A 480 -20.02 -9.44 2.63
N TYR A 481 -19.04 -10.27 3.00
CA TYR A 481 -18.07 -9.98 4.06
C TYR A 481 -16.67 -9.90 3.44
N LEU A 482 -16.08 -8.71 3.44
CA LEU A 482 -14.71 -8.44 3.01
C LEU A 482 -13.82 -8.45 4.25
N LEU A 483 -12.73 -9.23 4.20
CA LEU A 483 -11.74 -9.32 5.26
C LEU A 483 -10.35 -9.20 4.67
N ASP A 484 -9.73 -8.06 4.93
CA ASP A 484 -8.40 -7.68 4.50
C ASP A 484 -7.51 -7.45 5.73
N SER A 485 -6.39 -8.17 5.80
CA SER A 485 -5.56 -8.23 6.99
C SER A 485 -4.27 -9.01 6.77
N GLY A 486 -3.16 -8.54 7.32
CA GLY A 486 -1.87 -9.22 7.31
C GLY A 486 -1.19 -9.35 8.68
N GLY A 487 -0.01 -9.97 8.70
CA GLY A 487 0.81 -10.19 9.89
C GLY A 487 2.27 -9.80 9.70
N GLN A 488 2.90 -9.26 10.74
CA GLN A 488 4.35 -9.11 10.80
C GLN A 488 4.98 -10.35 11.43
N TYR A 489 6.03 -10.87 10.83
CA TYR A 489 6.85 -11.97 11.33
C TYR A 489 8.33 -11.62 11.24
N LEU A 490 9.15 -12.14 12.15
CA LEU A 490 10.62 -11.93 12.09
C LEU A 490 11.22 -12.35 10.73
N ASP A 491 10.63 -13.35 10.08
CA ASP A 491 10.97 -13.86 8.76
C ASP A 491 10.06 -13.37 7.61
N GLY A 492 9.23 -12.33 7.79
CA GLY A 492 8.51 -11.72 6.67
C GLY A 492 7.27 -10.88 7.03
N THR A 493 6.77 -10.12 6.08
CA THR A 493 5.49 -9.39 6.19
C THR A 493 4.47 -10.10 5.31
N THR A 494 3.23 -10.28 5.78
CA THR A 494 2.13 -10.82 4.96
C THR A 494 1.05 -9.77 4.71
N ASP A 495 0.35 -9.96 3.60
CA ASP A 495 -0.90 -9.28 3.28
C ASP A 495 -1.88 -10.28 2.62
N VAL A 496 -3.19 -10.13 2.88
CA VAL A 496 -4.25 -10.94 2.25
C VAL A 496 -5.69 -10.43 2.50
N THR A 497 -6.35 -9.93 1.45
CA THR A 497 -7.83 -9.87 1.39
C THR A 497 -8.47 -11.18 0.92
N ARG A 498 -9.57 -11.58 1.58
CA ARG A 498 -10.61 -12.42 0.97
C ARG A 498 -12.00 -11.80 1.16
N THR A 499 -12.82 -11.90 0.11
CA THR A 499 -14.25 -11.57 0.16
C THR A 499 -15.08 -12.85 0.11
N MET A 500 -16.05 -12.99 1.03
CA MET A 500 -16.91 -14.17 1.23
C MET A 500 -18.40 -13.80 1.19
N HIS A 501 -19.27 -14.80 1.04
CA HIS A 501 -20.73 -14.66 1.22
C HIS A 501 -21.29 -15.92 1.91
N TYR A 502 -21.94 -15.76 3.06
CA TYR A 502 -22.38 -16.90 3.88
C TYR A 502 -23.75 -17.47 3.48
N GLY A 503 -24.64 -16.63 2.91
CA GLY A 503 -25.93 -17.03 2.35
C GLY A 503 -25.91 -17.11 0.82
N SER A 504 -26.97 -16.64 0.15
CA SER A 504 -27.09 -16.67 -1.32
C SER A 504 -26.78 -15.31 -1.95
N PRO A 505 -25.65 -15.13 -2.68
CA PRO A 505 -25.29 -13.85 -3.28
C PRO A 505 -26.16 -13.48 -4.49
N THR A 506 -26.26 -12.18 -4.79
CA THR A 506 -26.99 -11.66 -5.95
C THR A 506 -26.23 -11.90 -7.26
N PRO A 507 -26.92 -11.90 -8.43
CA PRO A 507 -26.25 -12.04 -9.72
C PRO A 507 -25.13 -11.00 -9.95
N PHE A 508 -25.34 -9.75 -9.54
CA PHE A 508 -24.34 -8.69 -9.68
C PHE A 508 -23.16 -8.85 -8.71
N GLN A 509 -23.39 -9.28 -7.47
CA GLN A 509 -22.29 -9.64 -6.56
C GLN A 509 -21.42 -10.77 -7.14
N LYS A 510 -22.04 -11.77 -7.79
CA LYS A 510 -21.32 -12.84 -8.47
C LYS A 510 -20.54 -12.36 -9.69
N GLU A 511 -21.15 -11.53 -10.54
CA GLU A 511 -20.49 -10.97 -11.71
C GLU A 511 -19.28 -10.10 -11.30
N ALA A 512 -19.47 -9.15 -10.38
CA ALA A 512 -18.42 -8.28 -9.89
C ALA A 512 -17.28 -9.09 -9.25
N TYR A 513 -17.59 -10.08 -8.41
CA TYR A 513 -16.59 -10.97 -7.82
C TYR A 513 -15.78 -11.72 -8.87
N THR A 514 -16.48 -12.27 -9.86
CA THR A 514 -15.85 -13.07 -10.91
C THR A 514 -14.98 -12.19 -11.80
N ARG A 515 -15.37 -10.95 -12.11
CA ARG A 515 -14.54 -10.01 -12.88
C ARG A 515 -13.28 -9.57 -12.12
N VAL A 516 -13.36 -9.30 -10.81
CA VAL A 516 -12.16 -9.04 -9.98
C VAL A 516 -11.26 -10.28 -9.95
N LEU A 517 -11.82 -11.47 -9.78
CA LEU A 517 -11.07 -12.73 -9.78
C LEU A 517 -10.41 -13.02 -11.15
N MET A 518 -11.11 -12.78 -12.26
CA MET A 518 -10.55 -12.88 -13.61
C MET A 518 -9.33 -11.97 -13.75
N GLY A 519 -9.43 -10.70 -13.31
CA GLY A 519 -8.31 -9.75 -13.36
C GLY A 519 -7.10 -10.20 -12.53
N ALA A 520 -7.34 -10.70 -11.31
CA ALA A 520 -6.29 -11.24 -10.45
C ALA A 520 -5.62 -12.49 -11.07
N ILE A 521 -6.41 -13.37 -11.70
CA ILE A 521 -5.90 -14.55 -12.42
C ILE A 521 -5.11 -14.15 -13.66
N ASP A 522 -5.61 -13.24 -14.49
CA ASP A 522 -4.96 -12.81 -15.73
C ASP A 522 -3.62 -12.10 -15.43
N LEU A 523 -3.58 -11.26 -14.40
CA LEU A 523 -2.34 -10.71 -13.86
C LEU A 523 -1.38 -11.83 -13.42
N ALA A 524 -1.82 -12.77 -12.56
CA ALA A 524 -0.98 -13.84 -12.05
C ALA A 524 -0.49 -14.83 -13.14
N ARG A 525 -1.22 -14.94 -14.25
CA ARG A 525 -0.84 -15.68 -15.47
C ARG A 525 0.17 -14.94 -16.35
N THR A 526 0.27 -13.62 -16.24
CA THR A 526 1.04 -12.78 -17.18
C THR A 526 2.53 -13.13 -17.18
N VAL A 527 3.09 -13.23 -18.39
CA VAL A 527 4.52 -13.49 -18.66
C VAL A 527 5.07 -12.33 -19.48
N PHE A 528 6.17 -11.73 -19.02
CA PHE A 528 6.64 -10.42 -19.46
C PHE A 528 8.17 -10.35 -19.54
N PRO A 529 8.76 -9.57 -20.47
CA PRO A 529 10.21 -9.41 -20.58
C PRO A 529 10.80 -8.62 -19.41
N LYS A 530 12.12 -8.72 -19.21
CA LYS A 530 12.86 -7.89 -18.24
C LYS A 530 12.61 -6.40 -18.51
N GLY A 531 12.25 -5.64 -17.47
CA GLY A 531 12.08 -4.18 -17.55
C GLY A 531 10.66 -3.72 -17.88
N THR A 532 9.69 -4.64 -18.05
CA THR A 532 8.26 -4.29 -18.04
C THR A 532 7.89 -3.59 -16.74
N THR A 533 7.13 -2.49 -16.84
CA THR A 533 6.65 -1.71 -15.71
C THR A 533 5.36 -2.28 -15.11
N ASP A 534 5.11 -1.94 -13.85
CA ASP A 534 3.84 -2.13 -13.14
C ASP A 534 2.63 -1.60 -13.93
N VAL A 535 2.72 -0.38 -14.47
CA VAL A 535 1.68 0.26 -15.29
C VAL A 535 1.34 -0.55 -16.55
N ALA A 536 2.29 -1.31 -17.11
CA ALA A 536 2.05 -2.15 -18.28
C ALA A 536 1.29 -3.45 -17.95
N VAL A 537 1.31 -3.92 -16.70
CA VAL A 537 0.56 -5.12 -16.26
C VAL A 537 -0.73 -4.79 -15.49
N ASP A 538 -0.88 -3.58 -14.96
CA ASP A 538 -2.12 -3.05 -14.34
C ASP A 538 -3.36 -3.26 -15.24
N LEU A 539 -3.22 -3.10 -16.56
CA LEU A 539 -4.30 -3.31 -17.52
C LEU A 539 -4.83 -4.77 -17.54
N ALA A 540 -4.00 -5.77 -17.22
CA ALA A 540 -4.45 -7.17 -17.16
C ALA A 540 -5.46 -7.39 -16.02
N ALA A 541 -5.28 -6.71 -14.89
CA ALA A 541 -6.22 -6.75 -13.78
C ALA A 541 -7.51 -5.96 -14.05
N ARG A 542 -7.43 -4.87 -14.82
CA ARG A 542 -8.61 -4.02 -15.12
C ARG A 542 -9.46 -4.51 -16.28
N GLY A 543 -8.88 -5.20 -17.27
CA GLY A 543 -9.56 -5.62 -18.50
C GLY A 543 -10.94 -6.28 -18.29
N PRO A 544 -11.07 -7.29 -17.41
CA PRO A 544 -12.34 -7.95 -17.13
C PRO A 544 -13.42 -7.03 -16.54
N LEU A 545 -13.04 -6.01 -15.76
CA LEU A 545 -13.96 -4.99 -15.24
C LEU A 545 -14.30 -3.93 -16.29
N PHE A 546 -13.30 -3.42 -17.03
CA PHE A 546 -13.49 -2.48 -18.14
C PHE A 546 -14.46 -3.01 -19.20
N SER A 547 -14.43 -4.32 -19.49
CA SER A 547 -15.36 -4.95 -20.44
C SER A 547 -16.86 -4.87 -20.05
N ALA A 548 -17.17 -4.44 -18.82
CA ALA A 548 -18.52 -4.16 -18.33
C ALA A 548 -18.70 -2.71 -17.82
N GLY A 549 -17.75 -1.81 -18.10
CA GLY A 549 -17.80 -0.42 -17.62
C GLY A 549 -17.47 -0.24 -16.13
N LEU A 550 -16.91 -1.26 -15.47
CA LEU A 550 -16.55 -1.25 -14.05
C LEU A 550 -15.06 -0.89 -13.84
N ASN A 551 -14.70 -0.33 -12.68
CA ASN A 551 -13.31 0.01 -12.33
C ASN A 551 -13.13 0.15 -10.79
N TYR A 552 -11.88 0.29 -10.32
CA TYR A 552 -11.50 0.58 -8.92
C TYR A 552 -10.57 1.78 -8.82
N ARG A 553 -10.71 2.54 -7.72
CA ARG A 553 -10.08 3.87 -7.52
C ARG A 553 -8.71 3.82 -6.81
N HIS A 554 -7.96 2.74 -6.98
CA HIS A 554 -6.59 2.54 -6.43
C HIS A 554 -5.69 1.73 -7.39
N GLY A 555 -4.44 1.50 -7.00
CA GLY A 555 -3.47 0.71 -7.76
C GLY A 555 -3.83 -0.78 -7.84
N THR A 556 -3.18 -1.50 -8.76
CA THR A 556 -3.36 -2.96 -8.93
C THR A 556 -2.49 -3.79 -7.98
N GLY A 557 -1.43 -3.23 -7.42
CA GLY A 557 -0.46 -4.00 -6.67
C GLY A 557 0.76 -3.19 -6.27
N HIS A 558 1.64 -3.83 -5.51
CA HIS A 558 2.59 -3.15 -4.65
C HIS A 558 3.87 -3.94 -4.36
N GLY A 559 4.77 -3.33 -3.58
CA GLY A 559 6.04 -3.91 -3.17
C GLY A 559 6.11 -4.17 -1.67
N ILE A 560 5.62 -5.33 -1.22
CA ILE A 560 5.65 -5.73 0.19
C ILE A 560 7.07 -5.81 0.79
N GLY A 561 7.20 -5.42 2.06
CA GLY A 561 8.42 -5.45 2.85
C GLY A 561 8.89 -6.84 3.29
N MET A 562 10.08 -6.91 3.89
CA MET A 562 10.62 -8.09 4.57
C MET A 562 10.72 -7.77 6.06
N PHE A 563 9.62 -8.01 6.79
CA PHE A 563 9.42 -7.48 8.14
C PHE A 563 9.59 -5.94 8.14
N LEU A 564 8.81 -5.24 7.29
CA LEU A 564 8.79 -3.78 7.05
C LEU A 564 7.36 -3.35 6.61
N HIS A 565 7.19 -2.28 5.80
CA HIS A 565 5.91 -1.78 5.24
C HIS A 565 5.19 -2.78 4.29
N VAL A 566 3.91 -2.52 3.93
CA VAL A 566 3.01 -3.60 3.44
C VAL A 566 2.10 -3.36 2.21
N HIS A 567 1.45 -2.19 2.02
CA HIS A 567 0.25 -1.87 1.18
C HIS A 567 0.54 -1.66 -0.35
N GLU A 568 -0.34 -1.81 -1.37
CA GLU A 568 -1.82 -1.96 -1.58
C GLU A 568 -2.21 -2.71 -2.91
N GLU A 569 -3.33 -3.45 -2.98
CA GLU A 569 -3.70 -4.48 -4.03
C GLU A 569 -5.05 -4.21 -4.82
N PRO A 570 -5.58 -5.07 -5.76
CA PRO A 570 -6.71 -4.72 -6.66
C PRO A 570 -8.13 -5.15 -6.18
N GLY A 571 -9.19 -4.44 -6.59
CA GLY A 571 -10.57 -4.70 -6.14
C GLY A 571 -11.71 -4.10 -6.98
N TYR A 572 -12.88 -3.89 -6.37
CA TYR A 572 -14.07 -3.23 -6.91
C TYR A 572 -14.99 -2.78 -5.76
N TYR A 573 -15.67 -1.62 -5.88
CA TYR A 573 -16.47 -1.03 -4.81
C TYR A 573 -17.74 -0.39 -5.40
N GLU A 574 -18.89 -0.77 -4.86
CA GLU A 574 -20.20 -0.25 -5.21
C GLU A 574 -20.65 0.69 -4.09
N ASP A 575 -20.56 2.00 -4.34
CA ASP A 575 -20.70 3.06 -3.33
C ASP A 575 -22.02 2.90 -2.53
N GLY A 576 -21.91 2.51 -1.25
CA GLY A 576 -23.05 2.30 -0.35
C GLY A 576 -23.73 0.92 -0.39
N GLN A 577 -23.22 -0.04 -1.18
CA GLN A 577 -23.77 -1.41 -1.27
C GLN A 577 -22.81 -2.47 -0.74
N PHE A 578 -21.61 -2.56 -1.30
CA PHE A 578 -20.59 -3.55 -0.96
C PHE A 578 -19.23 -3.22 -1.61
N GLY A 579 -18.18 -3.92 -1.21
CA GLY A 579 -16.92 -3.98 -1.96
C GLY A 579 -16.38 -5.39 -2.04
N ILE A 580 -15.43 -5.59 -2.95
CA ILE A 580 -14.79 -6.84 -3.27
C ILE A 580 -13.31 -6.57 -3.51
N ARG A 581 -12.43 -7.26 -2.80
CA ARG A 581 -10.98 -7.20 -2.99
C ARG A 581 -10.40 -8.60 -2.75
N LEU A 582 -9.32 -8.97 -3.46
CA LEU A 582 -8.92 -10.37 -3.67
C LEU A 582 -7.40 -10.56 -3.84
N GLU A 583 -6.64 -10.36 -2.76
CA GLU A 583 -5.18 -10.41 -2.87
C GLU A 583 -4.60 -11.78 -3.19
N THR A 584 -3.36 -11.78 -3.69
CA THR A 584 -2.38 -12.81 -3.37
C THR A 584 -0.99 -12.22 -3.53
N ILE A 585 -0.20 -12.20 -2.46
CA ILE A 585 1.22 -11.85 -2.58
C ILE A 585 1.88 -12.88 -3.49
N VAL A 586 2.52 -12.36 -4.54
CA VAL A 586 3.24 -13.10 -5.57
C VAL A 586 4.72 -12.74 -5.52
N ARG A 587 5.58 -13.70 -5.87
CA ARG A 587 6.98 -13.43 -6.21
C ARG A 587 7.17 -13.42 -7.72
N VAL A 588 8.05 -12.55 -8.21
CA VAL A 588 8.48 -12.54 -9.61
C VAL A 588 9.51 -13.66 -9.82
N VAL A 589 9.25 -14.56 -10.77
CA VAL A 589 10.13 -15.69 -11.11
C VAL A 589 10.53 -15.63 -12.58
N LYS A 590 11.78 -15.99 -12.91
CA LYS A 590 12.19 -16.20 -14.31
C LYS A 590 11.38 -17.36 -14.90
N LYS A 591 10.83 -17.17 -16.10
CA LYS A 591 10.14 -18.24 -16.85
C LYS A 591 11.11 -18.82 -17.89
N ASN A 592 11.08 -20.14 -18.06
CA ASN A 592 11.84 -20.83 -19.10
C ASN A 592 10.90 -21.01 -20.31
N LEU A 593 11.16 -20.28 -21.39
CA LEU A 593 10.33 -20.27 -22.61
C LEU A 593 11.08 -20.92 -23.78
N THR A 594 10.34 -21.32 -24.82
CA THR A 594 10.88 -21.92 -26.04
C THR A 594 11.74 -20.96 -26.86
N HIS A 595 11.56 -19.65 -26.68
CA HIS A 595 12.26 -18.59 -27.39
C HIS A 595 12.75 -17.53 -26.41
N ASP A 596 13.89 -16.93 -26.73
CA ASP A 596 14.48 -15.77 -26.08
C ASP A 596 14.75 -14.76 -27.20
N PHE A 597 14.12 -13.59 -27.14
CA PHE A 597 14.12 -12.59 -28.22
C PHE A 597 15.08 -11.43 -27.91
N ASP A 598 14.92 -10.82 -26.74
CA ASP A 598 15.75 -9.71 -26.22
C ASP A 598 16.14 -9.92 -24.73
N GLY A 599 16.17 -11.17 -24.26
CA GLY A 599 16.58 -11.53 -22.90
C GLY A 599 15.49 -12.14 -22.02
N PRO A 600 15.76 -12.29 -20.71
CA PRO A 600 14.99 -13.16 -19.84
C PRO A 600 13.56 -12.66 -19.60
N TYR A 601 12.61 -13.56 -19.79
CA TYR A 601 11.21 -13.38 -19.41
C TYR A 601 10.96 -13.80 -17.96
N TYR A 602 10.00 -13.13 -17.36
CA TYR A 602 9.53 -13.32 -15.99
C TYR A 602 8.01 -13.51 -15.98
N GLY A 603 7.49 -13.88 -14.81
CA GLY A 603 6.07 -13.89 -14.52
C GLY A 603 5.87 -14.18 -13.04
N PHE A 604 4.63 -14.26 -12.59
CA PHE A 604 4.34 -14.38 -11.16
C PHE A 604 4.30 -15.83 -10.67
N GLU A 605 4.44 -16.00 -9.36
CA GLU A 605 4.11 -17.20 -8.60
C GLU A 605 3.50 -16.79 -7.24
N PRO A 606 2.25 -17.18 -6.93
CA PRO A 606 1.66 -17.05 -5.59
C PRO A 606 2.53 -17.60 -4.46
N ILE A 607 2.63 -16.86 -3.35
CA ILE A 607 3.13 -17.35 -2.06
C ILE A 607 2.05 -17.34 -0.96
N THR A 608 1.04 -16.46 -1.05
CA THR A 608 -0.19 -16.58 -0.25
C THR A 608 -1.06 -17.73 -0.78
N LEU A 609 -1.47 -18.67 0.10
CA LEU A 609 -2.19 -19.88 -0.28
C LEU A 609 -3.53 -19.98 0.48
N VAL A 610 -4.52 -19.20 0.07
CA VAL A 610 -5.84 -19.11 0.71
C VAL A 610 -6.92 -19.27 -0.37
N PRO A 611 -7.93 -20.14 -0.18
CA PRO A 611 -8.95 -20.39 -1.21
C PRO A 611 -9.73 -19.12 -1.56
N PHE A 612 -10.26 -19.09 -2.79
CA PHE A 612 -11.29 -18.13 -3.20
C PHE A 612 -12.68 -18.70 -2.85
N GLU A 613 -13.72 -17.89 -2.83
CA GLU A 613 -15.07 -18.31 -2.41
C GLU A 613 -15.87 -18.87 -3.59
N PRO A 614 -16.05 -20.20 -3.73
CA PRO A 614 -16.74 -20.78 -4.88
C PRO A 614 -18.21 -20.38 -4.98
N ASN A 615 -18.87 -19.99 -3.87
CA ASN A 615 -20.25 -19.50 -3.87
C ASN A 615 -20.42 -18.23 -4.74
N LEU A 616 -19.38 -17.40 -4.82
CA LEU A 616 -19.40 -16.11 -5.53
C LEU A 616 -18.98 -16.21 -7.00
N ILE A 617 -18.44 -17.33 -7.46
CA ILE A 617 -17.88 -17.47 -8.81
C ILE A 617 -18.97 -17.84 -9.82
N ASP A 618 -19.05 -17.08 -10.92
CA ASP A 618 -19.80 -17.45 -12.12
C ASP A 618 -18.87 -18.04 -13.19
N VAL A 619 -18.73 -19.37 -13.15
CA VAL A 619 -17.92 -20.15 -14.09
C VAL A 619 -18.30 -19.96 -15.57
N ASN A 620 -19.47 -19.38 -15.87
CA ASN A 620 -19.90 -19.18 -17.25
C ASN A 620 -19.06 -18.10 -17.96
N ILE A 621 -18.79 -16.97 -17.28
CA ILE A 621 -18.07 -15.82 -17.88
C ILE A 621 -16.53 -15.95 -17.85
N MET A 622 -16.00 -16.94 -17.13
CA MET A 622 -14.56 -17.23 -17.10
C MET A 622 -14.11 -18.04 -18.32
N SER A 623 -12.85 -17.88 -18.76
CA SER A 623 -12.24 -18.76 -19.75
C SER A 623 -11.86 -20.12 -19.16
N GLU A 624 -11.69 -21.14 -20.02
CA GLU A 624 -11.18 -22.45 -19.58
C GLU A 624 -9.76 -22.33 -18.99
N GLU A 625 -8.94 -21.43 -19.53
CA GLU A 625 -7.63 -21.08 -19.01
C GLU A 625 -7.66 -20.53 -17.57
N GLN A 626 -8.63 -19.65 -17.26
CA GLN A 626 -8.80 -19.08 -15.92
C GLN A 626 -9.30 -20.14 -14.93
N LEU A 627 -10.23 -21.00 -15.36
CA LEU A 627 -10.73 -22.11 -14.54
C LEU A 627 -9.62 -23.14 -14.23
N ASN A 628 -8.84 -23.53 -15.24
CA ASN A 628 -7.71 -24.46 -15.04
C ASN A 628 -6.67 -23.90 -14.07
N TRP A 629 -6.32 -22.61 -14.18
CA TRP A 629 -5.39 -21.95 -13.24
C TRP A 629 -5.95 -21.95 -11.80
N LEU A 630 -7.25 -21.68 -11.66
CA LEU A 630 -7.92 -21.64 -10.36
C LEU A 630 -7.95 -23.02 -9.69
N ASP A 631 -8.27 -24.07 -10.45
CA ASP A 631 -8.23 -25.46 -9.98
C ASP A 631 -6.82 -25.92 -9.61
N GLU A 632 -5.79 -25.52 -10.37
CA GLU A 632 -4.37 -25.76 -10.05
C GLU A 632 -3.94 -25.01 -8.77
N TYR A 633 -4.33 -23.74 -8.61
CA TYR A 633 -4.09 -22.97 -7.40
C TYR A 633 -4.78 -23.63 -6.19
N HIS A 634 -6.05 -23.99 -6.31
CA HIS A 634 -6.81 -24.70 -5.27
C HIS A 634 -6.20 -26.07 -4.93
N ALA A 635 -5.69 -26.81 -5.91
CA ALA A 635 -4.94 -28.05 -5.69
C ALA A 635 -3.62 -27.83 -4.94
N ARG A 636 -2.90 -26.72 -5.22
CA ARG A 636 -1.72 -26.30 -4.45
C ARG A 636 -2.08 -25.98 -3.00
N VAL A 637 -3.15 -25.21 -2.76
CA VAL A 637 -3.61 -24.86 -1.40
C VAL A 637 -3.98 -26.12 -0.60
N ARG A 638 -4.72 -27.08 -1.20
CA ARG A 638 -4.99 -28.40 -0.57
C ARG A 638 -3.71 -29.11 -0.15
N ARG A 639 -2.76 -29.24 -1.08
CA ARG A 639 -1.52 -30.02 -0.89
C ARG A 639 -0.64 -29.42 0.20
N GLU A 640 -0.43 -28.11 0.16
CA GLU A 640 0.52 -27.44 1.06
C GLU A 640 -0.13 -27.06 2.39
N ILE A 641 -1.24 -26.30 2.37
CA ILE A 641 -1.87 -25.81 3.61
C ILE A 641 -2.73 -26.88 4.28
N GLY A 642 -3.41 -27.73 3.51
CA GLY A 642 -4.08 -28.91 4.06
C GLY A 642 -3.10 -29.86 4.75
N GLY A 643 -1.88 -30.00 4.21
CA GLY A 643 -0.78 -30.74 4.84
C GLY A 643 -0.38 -30.17 6.21
N GLU A 644 -0.22 -28.84 6.32
CA GLU A 644 0.09 -28.20 7.61
C GLU A 644 -1.08 -28.30 8.62
N LEU A 645 -2.32 -28.15 8.16
CA LEU A 645 -3.52 -28.30 8.99
C LEU A 645 -3.65 -29.71 9.58
N LEU A 646 -3.31 -30.76 8.81
CA LEU A 646 -3.27 -32.14 9.30
C LEU A 646 -2.17 -32.36 10.35
N LYS A 647 -0.95 -31.86 10.13
CA LYS A 647 0.14 -31.93 11.14
C LYS A 647 -0.27 -31.27 12.46
N ARG A 648 -0.96 -30.13 12.37
CA ARG A 648 -1.51 -29.37 13.51
C ARG A 648 -2.82 -29.94 14.07
N ARG A 649 -3.30 -31.08 13.55
CA ARG A 649 -4.54 -31.78 13.94
C ARG A 649 -5.82 -30.93 13.81
N ASN A 650 -5.81 -29.86 13.02
CA ASN A 650 -6.98 -29.01 12.79
C ASN A 650 -7.91 -29.61 11.72
N GLY A 651 -8.55 -30.73 12.08
CA GLY A 651 -9.44 -31.48 11.18
C GLY A 651 -10.66 -30.68 10.69
N HIS A 652 -11.15 -29.72 11.49
CA HIS A 652 -12.26 -28.85 11.09
C HIS A 652 -11.88 -27.93 9.92
N ALA A 653 -10.80 -27.16 10.06
CA ALA A 653 -10.33 -26.27 8.99
C ALA A 653 -9.80 -27.04 7.78
N TYR A 654 -9.20 -28.22 7.97
CA TYR A 654 -8.86 -29.12 6.86
C TYR A 654 -10.13 -29.53 6.07
N SER A 655 -11.20 -29.94 6.76
CA SER A 655 -12.45 -30.37 6.11
C SER A 655 -13.13 -29.22 5.36
N TRP A 656 -13.14 -28.02 5.95
CA TRP A 656 -13.60 -26.80 5.30
C TRP A 656 -12.77 -26.46 4.04
N LEU A 657 -11.44 -26.54 4.13
CA LEU A 657 -10.55 -26.27 3.00
C LEU A 657 -10.76 -27.26 1.85
N MET A 658 -10.96 -28.54 2.16
CA MET A 658 -11.27 -29.57 1.16
C MET A 658 -12.61 -29.31 0.46
N ILE A 659 -13.59 -28.66 1.10
CA ILE A 659 -14.85 -28.25 0.47
C ILE A 659 -14.66 -27.00 -0.40
N LYS A 660 -14.02 -25.95 0.14
CA LYS A 660 -13.84 -24.65 -0.54
C LYS A 660 -12.95 -24.69 -1.78
N THR A 661 -12.27 -25.79 -2.03
CA THR A 661 -11.31 -25.92 -3.13
C THR A 661 -11.74 -26.92 -4.22
N GLN A 662 -12.94 -27.50 -4.15
CA GLN A 662 -13.37 -28.51 -5.13
C GLN A 662 -13.34 -27.98 -6.57
N PRO A 663 -12.88 -28.79 -7.56
CA PRO A 663 -12.77 -28.38 -8.97
C PRO A 663 -14.03 -27.76 -9.55
N LEU A 664 -13.89 -26.60 -10.19
CA LEU A 664 -15.00 -25.84 -10.77
C LEU A 664 -15.23 -26.23 -12.23
N SER A 665 -16.49 -26.47 -12.61
CA SER A 665 -16.82 -26.85 -13.99
C SER A 665 -18.15 -26.26 -14.45
N LYS A 666 -18.19 -25.79 -15.70
CA LYS A 666 -19.36 -25.11 -16.29
C LYS A 666 -20.63 -25.96 -16.29
N ASN A 667 -20.49 -27.30 -16.32
CA ASN A 667 -21.61 -28.24 -16.40
C ASN A 667 -22.33 -28.53 -15.07
N GLN A 668 -21.82 -28.09 -13.92
CA GLN A 668 -22.45 -28.43 -12.62
C GLN A 668 -23.81 -27.75 -12.38
N ASN A 669 -24.12 -26.64 -13.07
CA ASN A 669 -25.37 -25.90 -12.88
C ASN A 669 -26.62 -26.53 -13.54
N VAL A 670 -26.49 -27.62 -14.29
CA VAL A 670 -27.64 -28.25 -14.99
C VAL A 670 -28.52 -29.08 -14.05
N PHE A 671 -27.98 -29.61 -12.95
CA PHE A 671 -28.75 -30.37 -11.96
C PHE A 671 -29.23 -29.50 -10.80
N GLY A 672 -30.35 -28.80 -11.03
CA GLY A 672 -31.08 -28.10 -9.99
C GLY A 672 -31.50 -29.01 -8.82
N ARG A 673 -31.59 -28.41 -7.62
CA ARG A 673 -31.89 -29.10 -6.34
C ARG A 673 -33.14 -30.00 -6.44
N GLY A 674 -32.96 -31.33 -6.50
CA GLY A 674 -34.09 -32.22 -6.81
C GLY A 674 -33.98 -33.71 -6.47
N ALA A 675 -32.95 -34.20 -5.76
CA ALA A 675 -32.91 -35.59 -5.30
C ALA A 675 -32.03 -35.80 -4.05
N THR A 676 -32.57 -36.47 -3.03
CA THR A 676 -31.78 -37.08 -1.95
C THR A 676 -31.23 -38.43 -2.42
N ASN A 677 -29.97 -38.49 -2.83
CA ASN A 677 -29.27 -39.75 -3.09
C ASN A 677 -28.10 -39.94 -2.13
N ILE A 678 -28.26 -40.89 -1.21
CA ILE A 678 -27.18 -41.38 -0.35
C ILE A 678 -26.24 -42.22 -1.22
N PRO A 679 -24.92 -41.99 -1.22
CA PRO A 679 -23.98 -42.83 -1.95
C PRO A 679 -23.87 -44.20 -1.26
N SER A 680 -24.60 -45.19 -1.76
CA SER A 680 -24.54 -46.57 -1.27
C SER A 680 -23.12 -47.14 -1.44
N ILE A 681 -22.47 -47.47 -0.32
CA ILE A 681 -21.15 -48.10 -0.30
C ILE A 681 -21.27 -49.50 -0.90
N LEU A 682 -20.76 -49.68 -2.13
CA LEU A 682 -20.81 -50.94 -2.84
C LEU A 682 -19.63 -51.83 -2.42
N LEU A 683 -19.81 -52.52 -1.29
CA LEU A 683 -18.81 -53.38 -0.65
C LEU A 683 -18.55 -54.65 -1.49
N LEU A 684 -17.59 -54.59 -2.41
CA LEU A 684 -17.13 -55.75 -3.17
C LEU A 684 -16.31 -56.71 -2.31
N LEU A 685 -17.00 -57.65 -1.66
CA LEU A 685 -16.42 -58.78 -0.94
C LEU A 685 -15.78 -59.78 -1.91
N PHE A 686 -14.45 -59.82 -1.95
CA PHE A 686 -13.71 -60.99 -2.45
C PHE A 686 -13.40 -61.93 -1.27
N LEU A 687 -14.16 -63.03 -1.18
CA LEU A 687 -13.89 -64.15 -0.28
C LEU A 687 -13.66 -65.41 -1.11
N SER A 688 -12.44 -65.93 -1.11
CA SER A 688 -12.13 -67.26 -1.59
C SER A 688 -10.97 -67.87 -0.80
N SER A 689 -11.25 -68.99 -0.11
CA SER A 689 -10.29 -69.98 0.40
C SER A 689 -9.07 -69.47 1.17
N ILE A 690 -9.21 -69.44 2.51
CA ILE A 690 -8.10 -69.75 3.41
C ILE A 690 -7.68 -71.21 3.16
N GLU A 691 -6.39 -71.48 3.00
CA GLU A 691 -5.85 -72.83 3.21
C GLU A 691 -4.69 -72.76 4.21
N ILE A 692 -4.83 -73.53 5.30
CA ILE A 692 -3.88 -73.54 6.41
C ILE A 692 -2.89 -74.68 6.19
N HIS A 693 -1.58 -74.40 6.20
CA HIS A 693 -0.57 -75.37 6.59
C HIS A 693 0.45 -74.75 7.55
N ARG A 694 0.80 -75.50 8.59
CA ARG A 694 1.83 -75.19 9.59
C ARG A 694 3.21 -75.66 9.09
N TRP A 695 4.30 -75.09 9.58
CA TRP A 695 5.13 -75.67 10.68
C TRP A 695 6.41 -74.86 10.91
N LEU A 696 6.84 -74.83 12.19
CA LEU A 696 8.05 -74.19 12.75
C LEU A 696 8.13 -72.66 12.58
#